data_AF-A0A803Q9F4-F1
#
_entry.id   AF-A0A803Q9F4-F1
#
_cell.length_a   1.000
_cell.length_b   1.000
_cell.length_c   1.000
_cell.angle_alpha   90.00
_cell.angle_beta   90.00
_cell.angle_gamma   90.00
#
_symmetry.space_group_name_H-M   'P 1'
#
loop_
_entity.id
_entity.type
_entity.pdbx_description
1 polymer ?
#
loop_
_entity_poly.entity_id
_entity_poly.type
_entity_poly.pdbx_seq_one_letter_code
_entity_poly.pdbx_strand_id
1 'polypeptide(L)'
;MSIPAVGTAGGFMLLWNQDIKLKIKETESRLAWIQNQPISLALSAEEETIQCLIRELWLPKESIWRQKSREMWLKLGDHNSKFFHASTIIRRRRNKIVTIKDNNNNWVRNEKRIGQIFNEFFSNLFESCNPIIGEEFDLLFNPMISREDNDMIKKVPLLDEITSTIASMHPLKAPGPDGMSGCFYRKYWNVVGSVVSSMIQSFFSDGCLDSQINYTYICLIPKEENACMVDKFRPISLCNFAYKIISKIIATRLRCVIDKLISPLQSAFVTGRWIAESSILTQELVHTINTKKGKGGLMAIKLDMYKAFDRMEWSFLEKVLRCNGFDSQVSGLIMKCVSTVSYSVLLNGVPQKKLFPKRGLRQGDPLSPFLFLLCHEVLSKLLLRQQGLKNLQGITISRSAPAISHLMFADDTILFARANKQNVDTILKCINTYEAWSGQKCNLSKSSVLFSKNTLPSVKQNISGMLKVKECLGNEKHLGMPFVFKRKNREEFKFLRDKILQRIEGWKFRFLSLAGRTTLVKSVASSIPIYTMSTCRIPLGTCRELDSLIRKFWWTGGNDKQRYMALTSWDKLCHPLVNGSLTLVGRGVSIDIWKQPWIPWLDYDEFLTLMRNVRSRFPLLKTLGDLSNSDGGWNRSLVSKVFGSDMGNKICNITRLPTNGPDTLVWKPTKDGSFSVKEAYRALNPNQGNDYNPKFWNLIWNKDIHTRHSIMIWRALTGCLPTKDKLPFVIDKMCPLCDSALEESTHLFWDCPFASALWFGGPFPMNLANFIDSSLADRVAAAALVIPAELLVQFFIFLGCLLEHEYHAPVTHSAPHRNSSACLNTSLICMVDASWKEGTAGLAVVLLDRLNDSWKWYAKSIKSASAVEAELQAISWAMKLGKEMGQDFDDYLVDAFGC
;
A
#
# COMPACT_ATOMS: atom_id res chain seq x y z
N MET A 1 23.18 -43.02 -17.49
CA MET A 1 21.72 -42.83 -17.40
C MET A 1 21.41 -41.35 -17.60
N SER A 2 20.84 -41.03 -18.75
CA SER A 2 20.52 -39.68 -19.23
C SER A 2 19.28 -39.11 -18.54
N ILE A 3 19.44 -38.05 -17.74
CA ILE A 3 18.35 -37.28 -17.15
C ILE A 3 17.71 -36.43 -18.27
N PRO A 4 16.40 -36.56 -18.55
CA PRO A 4 15.75 -35.76 -19.59
C PRO A 4 15.74 -34.27 -19.23
N ALA A 5 15.85 -33.43 -20.25
CA ALA A 5 15.89 -31.97 -20.17
C ALA A 5 14.63 -31.37 -19.51
N VAL A 6 14.65 -31.17 -18.19
CA VAL A 6 13.77 -30.21 -17.50
C VAL A 6 14.44 -28.85 -17.53
N GLY A 7 14.51 -28.26 -18.73
CA GLY A 7 15.10 -26.95 -18.97
C GLY A 7 14.19 -25.83 -18.47
N THR A 8 14.35 -25.43 -17.20
CA THR A 8 14.15 -24.08 -16.60
C THR A 8 13.81 -24.23 -15.11
N ALA A 9 14.28 -23.30 -14.27
CA ALA A 9 13.92 -23.20 -12.85
C ALA A 9 12.39 -23.20 -12.60
N GLY A 10 11.59 -22.79 -13.60
CA GLY A 10 10.13 -22.86 -13.58
C GLY A 10 9.55 -24.29 -13.59
N GLY A 11 10.19 -25.23 -14.30
CA GLY A 11 9.80 -26.64 -14.31
C GLY A 11 10.04 -27.31 -12.95
N PHE A 12 11.19 -27.01 -12.34
CA PHE A 12 11.54 -27.50 -11.01
C PHE A 12 10.59 -26.97 -9.92
N MET A 13 10.23 -25.68 -9.98
CA MET A 13 9.24 -25.09 -9.06
C MET A 13 7.83 -25.67 -9.22
N LEU A 14 7.45 -26.12 -10.43
CA LEU A 14 6.14 -26.73 -10.67
C LEU A 14 6.06 -28.13 -10.04
N LEU A 15 7.10 -28.94 -10.21
CA LEU A 15 7.23 -30.27 -9.60
C LEU A 15 7.27 -30.17 -8.08
N TRP A 16 8.12 -29.30 -7.52
CA TRP A 16 8.20 -29.07 -6.09
C TRP A 16 6.87 -28.61 -5.45
N ASN A 17 6.09 -27.79 -6.16
CA ASN A 17 4.78 -27.34 -5.70
C ASN A 17 3.69 -28.43 -5.83
N GLN A 18 3.85 -29.41 -6.72
CA GLN A 18 2.99 -30.60 -6.76
C GLN A 18 3.31 -31.52 -5.57
N ASP A 19 4.58 -31.74 -5.27
CA ASP A 19 5.03 -32.56 -4.14
C ASP A 19 4.55 -32.01 -2.79
N ILE A 20 4.66 -30.68 -2.58
CA ILE A 20 4.14 -30.05 -1.35
C ILE A 20 2.63 -30.23 -1.19
N LYS A 21 1.87 -30.16 -2.29
CA LYS A 21 0.41 -30.34 -2.22
C LYS A 21 0.03 -31.77 -1.84
N LEU A 22 0.75 -32.76 -2.36
CA LEU A 22 0.54 -34.16 -2.02
C LEU A 22 0.86 -34.40 -0.55
N LYS A 23 2.04 -33.94 -0.09
CA LYS A 23 2.43 -34.02 1.33
C LYS A 23 1.41 -33.38 2.26
N ILE A 24 0.95 -32.16 1.98
CA ILE A 24 -0.09 -31.50 2.81
C ILE A 24 -1.34 -32.37 2.90
N LYS A 25 -1.81 -32.91 1.77
CA LYS A 25 -3.03 -33.74 1.74
C LYS A 25 -2.85 -35.04 2.55
N GLU A 26 -1.69 -35.68 2.44
CA GLU A 26 -1.35 -36.88 3.21
C GLU A 26 -1.30 -36.58 4.71
N THR A 27 -0.63 -35.50 5.10
CA THR A 27 -0.49 -35.10 6.51
C THR A 27 -1.84 -34.65 7.11
N GLU A 28 -2.68 -33.91 6.38
CA GLU A 28 -4.04 -33.55 6.80
C GLU A 28 -4.94 -34.79 6.95
N SER A 29 -4.79 -35.78 6.07
CA SER A 29 -5.56 -37.04 6.18
C SER A 29 -5.15 -37.84 7.42
N ARG A 30 -3.85 -37.84 7.77
CA ARG A 30 -3.36 -38.49 9.00
C ARG A 30 -3.86 -37.77 10.25
N LEU A 31 -3.86 -36.43 10.27
CA LEU A 31 -4.42 -35.65 11.38
C LEU A 31 -5.89 -35.98 11.61
N ALA A 32 -6.69 -35.99 10.55
CA ALA A 32 -8.11 -36.34 10.63
C ALA A 32 -8.32 -37.78 11.13
N TRP A 33 -7.44 -38.71 10.78
CA TRP A 33 -7.52 -40.08 11.31
C TRP A 33 -7.25 -40.11 12.81
N ILE A 34 -6.21 -39.40 13.31
CA ILE A 34 -5.86 -39.34 14.74
C ILE A 34 -7.00 -38.73 15.55
N GLN A 35 -7.60 -37.64 15.07
CA GLN A 35 -8.69 -36.95 15.75
C GLN A 35 -9.98 -37.78 15.85
N ASN A 36 -10.09 -38.87 15.10
CA ASN A 36 -11.19 -39.83 15.18
C ASN A 36 -10.87 -41.06 16.06
N GLN A 37 -9.69 -41.13 16.68
CA GLN A 37 -9.31 -42.20 17.60
C GLN A 37 -9.55 -41.80 19.06
N PRO A 38 -9.71 -42.76 19.98
CA PRO A 38 -9.74 -42.49 21.41
C PRO A 38 -8.42 -41.84 21.89
N ILE A 39 -8.54 -40.86 22.80
CA ILE A 39 -7.42 -40.07 23.31
C ILE A 39 -6.40 -41.00 23.98
N SER A 40 -5.15 -40.98 23.50
CA SER A 40 -4.00 -41.63 24.14
C SER A 40 -2.78 -40.70 24.10
N LEU A 41 -1.88 -40.83 25.07
CA LEU A 41 -0.65 -40.03 25.16
C LEU A 41 0.21 -40.10 23.88
N ALA A 42 0.29 -41.29 23.27
CA ALA A 42 1.04 -41.49 22.03
C ALA A 42 0.39 -40.78 20.83
N LEU A 43 -0.94 -40.83 20.72
CA LEU A 43 -1.68 -40.15 19.65
C LEU A 43 -1.68 -38.62 19.82
N SER A 44 -1.68 -38.12 21.05
CA SER A 44 -1.61 -36.69 21.34
C SER A 44 -0.23 -36.09 20.97
N ALA A 45 0.86 -36.80 21.27
CA ALA A 45 2.20 -36.42 20.83
C ALA A 45 2.37 -36.50 19.29
N GLU A 46 1.77 -37.50 18.65
CA GLU A 46 1.75 -37.61 17.18
C GLU A 46 0.94 -36.46 16.55
N GLU A 47 -0.21 -36.10 17.15
CA GLU A 47 -1.03 -34.97 16.73
C GLU A 47 -0.25 -33.64 16.76
N GLU A 48 0.45 -33.33 17.86
CA GLU A 48 1.26 -32.11 17.95
C GLU A 48 2.34 -32.05 16.86
N THR A 49 3.02 -33.16 16.62
CA THR A 49 4.08 -33.29 15.61
C THR A 49 3.51 -33.06 14.20
N ILE A 50 2.37 -33.66 13.90
CA ILE A 50 1.67 -33.53 12.62
C ILE A 50 1.14 -32.12 12.42
N GLN A 51 0.56 -31.49 13.45
CA GLN A 51 0.12 -30.10 13.39
C GLN A 51 1.31 -29.14 13.17
N CYS A 52 2.48 -29.43 13.72
CA CYS A 52 3.71 -28.69 13.45
C CYS A 52 4.17 -28.86 11.99
N LEU A 53 4.22 -30.09 11.49
CA LEU A 53 4.56 -30.40 10.10
C LEU A 53 3.60 -29.75 9.09
N ILE A 54 2.29 -29.74 9.39
CA ILE A 54 1.29 -29.05 8.56
C ILE A 54 1.61 -27.55 8.51
N ARG A 55 1.89 -26.90 9.65
CA ARG A 55 2.28 -25.49 9.69
C ARG A 55 3.53 -25.24 8.83
N GLU A 56 4.55 -26.08 8.94
CA GLU A 56 5.78 -25.98 8.14
C GLU A 56 5.52 -26.15 6.64
N LEU A 57 4.69 -27.10 6.22
CA LEU A 57 4.36 -27.34 4.81
C LEU A 57 3.48 -26.22 4.21
N TRP A 58 2.64 -25.57 5.02
CA TRP A 58 1.79 -24.46 4.57
C TRP A 58 2.58 -23.16 4.35
N LEU A 59 3.66 -22.92 5.10
CA LEU A 59 4.49 -21.71 4.98
C LEU A 59 5.04 -21.48 3.54
N PRO A 60 5.70 -22.46 2.89
CA PRO A 60 6.17 -22.29 1.51
C PRO A 60 5.01 -22.11 0.51
N LYS A 61 3.90 -22.84 0.69
CA LYS A 61 2.72 -22.72 -0.17
C LYS A 61 2.11 -21.33 -0.10
N GLU A 62 1.98 -20.76 1.09
CA GLU A 62 1.53 -19.39 1.30
C GLU A 62 2.48 -18.39 0.64
N SER A 63 3.80 -18.56 0.86
CA SER A 63 4.82 -17.70 0.25
C SER A 63 4.71 -17.65 -1.29
N ILE A 64 4.49 -18.81 -1.93
CA ILE A 64 4.26 -18.90 -3.38
C ILE A 64 3.02 -18.09 -3.80
N TRP A 65 1.89 -18.26 -3.09
CA TRP A 65 0.64 -17.57 -3.44
C TRP A 65 0.72 -16.07 -3.18
N ARG A 66 1.39 -15.66 -2.11
CA ARG A 66 1.71 -14.26 -1.81
C ARG A 66 2.58 -13.63 -2.91
N GLN A 67 3.60 -14.34 -3.38
CA GLN A 67 4.44 -13.87 -4.48
C GLN A 67 3.65 -13.75 -5.80
N LYS A 68 2.78 -14.73 -6.08
CA LYS A 68 1.93 -14.75 -7.29
C LYS A 68 0.82 -13.70 -7.27
N SER A 69 0.26 -13.39 -6.10
CA SER A 69 -0.80 -12.38 -5.94
C SER A 69 -0.28 -10.95 -6.19
N ARG A 70 0.99 -10.67 -5.87
CA ARG A 70 1.64 -9.35 -5.91
C ARG A 70 1.07 -8.34 -4.89
N GLU A 71 0.35 -8.82 -3.89
CA GLU A 71 -0.21 -8.00 -2.81
C GLU A 71 0.84 -7.76 -1.73
N MET A 72 1.28 -6.51 -1.55
CA MET A 72 2.39 -6.15 -0.64
C MET A 72 1.92 -5.59 0.71
N TRP A 73 0.64 -5.23 0.83
CA TRP A 73 0.10 -4.59 2.04
C TRP A 73 -0.14 -5.59 3.17
N LEU A 74 -0.29 -6.88 2.85
CA LEU A 74 -0.47 -7.94 3.84
C LEU A 74 0.89 -8.28 4.46
N LYS A 75 1.12 -7.80 5.68
CA LYS A 75 2.29 -8.09 6.52
C LYS A 75 1.98 -9.29 7.44
N LEU A 76 3.04 -9.92 7.93
CA LEU A 76 3.09 -11.22 8.62
C LEU A 76 1.86 -11.49 9.52
N GLY A 77 1.22 -12.65 9.31
CA GLY A 77 0.21 -13.27 10.20
C GLY A 77 -1.25 -13.28 9.72
N ASP A 78 -1.63 -12.47 8.72
CA ASP A 78 -2.98 -12.54 8.13
C ASP A 78 -3.01 -13.67 7.08
N HIS A 79 -3.06 -14.93 7.54
CA HIS A 79 -2.99 -16.15 6.73
C HIS A 79 -4.21 -16.29 5.81
N ASN A 80 -4.24 -15.57 4.69
CA ASN A 80 -5.34 -15.65 3.73
C ASN A 80 -4.93 -16.16 2.35
N SER A 81 -4.62 -17.46 2.31
CA SER A 81 -4.38 -18.18 1.06
C SER A 81 -5.57 -18.10 0.09
N LYS A 82 -6.82 -18.07 0.59
CA LYS A 82 -8.03 -17.91 -0.23
C LYS A 82 -8.06 -16.56 -0.94
N PHE A 83 -7.72 -15.46 -0.26
CA PHE A 83 -7.59 -14.13 -0.84
C PHE A 83 -6.50 -14.12 -1.93
N PHE A 84 -5.29 -14.60 -1.61
CA PHE A 84 -4.19 -14.63 -2.57
C PHE A 84 -4.50 -15.50 -3.79
N HIS A 85 -5.13 -16.66 -3.58
CA HIS A 85 -5.58 -17.55 -4.64
C HIS A 85 -6.62 -16.86 -5.53
N ALA A 86 -7.65 -16.27 -4.93
CA ALA A 86 -8.71 -15.60 -5.65
C ALA A 86 -8.19 -14.36 -6.41
N SER A 87 -7.26 -13.60 -5.85
CA SER A 87 -6.60 -12.46 -6.51
C SER A 87 -5.70 -12.92 -7.66
N THR A 88 -4.95 -14.01 -7.48
CA THR A 88 -4.14 -14.62 -8.54
C THR A 88 -5.00 -15.12 -9.70
N ILE A 89 -6.13 -15.79 -9.42
CA ILE A 89 -7.05 -16.29 -10.46
C ILE A 89 -7.63 -15.13 -11.27
N ILE A 90 -8.12 -14.07 -10.63
CA ILE A 90 -8.66 -12.91 -11.35
C ILE A 90 -7.59 -12.28 -12.23
N ARG A 91 -6.38 -12.09 -11.69
CA ARG A 91 -5.26 -11.54 -12.45
C ARG A 91 -4.89 -12.42 -13.64
N ARG A 92 -4.86 -13.74 -13.46
CA ARG A 92 -4.62 -14.71 -14.55
C ARG A 92 -5.70 -14.63 -15.62
N ARG A 93 -6.98 -14.57 -15.24
CA ARG A 93 -8.09 -14.42 -16.18
C ARG A 93 -7.99 -13.12 -16.98
N ARG A 94 -7.71 -12.00 -16.30
CA ARG A 94 -7.56 -10.68 -16.94
C ARG A 94 -6.37 -10.62 -17.90
N ASN A 95 -5.26 -11.28 -17.58
CA ASN A 95 -4.04 -11.24 -18.38
C ASN A 95 -3.98 -12.34 -19.45
N LYS A 96 -4.88 -13.33 -19.42
CA LYS A 96 -4.90 -14.41 -20.42
C LYS A 96 -5.40 -13.85 -21.74
N ILE A 97 -4.59 -13.98 -22.78
CA ILE A 97 -4.94 -13.61 -24.13
C ILE A 97 -5.58 -14.83 -24.79
N VAL A 98 -6.90 -14.80 -24.93
CA VAL A 98 -7.68 -15.89 -25.55
C VAL A 98 -7.97 -15.59 -27.00
N THR A 99 -8.30 -14.34 -27.31
CA THR A 99 -8.64 -13.90 -28.66
C THR A 99 -7.98 -12.56 -28.97
N ILE A 100 -7.66 -12.34 -30.24
CA ILE A 100 -7.17 -11.06 -30.74
C ILE A 100 -7.72 -10.79 -32.13
N LYS A 101 -7.86 -9.52 -32.50
CA LYS A 101 -8.16 -9.12 -33.87
C LYS A 101 -6.87 -9.03 -34.68
N ASP A 102 -6.90 -9.53 -35.90
CA ASP A 102 -5.85 -9.30 -36.89
C ASP A 102 -5.95 -7.90 -37.52
N ASN A 103 -5.03 -7.58 -38.44
CA ASN A 103 -5.01 -6.30 -39.16
C ASN A 103 -6.26 -6.07 -40.03
N ASN A 104 -6.99 -7.14 -40.38
CA ASN A 104 -8.23 -7.10 -41.16
C ASN A 104 -9.48 -7.08 -40.25
N ASN A 105 -9.30 -6.83 -38.94
CA ASN A 105 -10.34 -6.84 -37.92
C ASN A 105 -11.04 -8.19 -37.69
N ASN A 106 -10.48 -9.30 -38.18
CA ASN A 106 -11.02 -10.64 -37.96
C ASN A 106 -10.56 -11.22 -36.63
N TRP A 107 -11.46 -11.93 -35.95
CA TRP A 107 -11.16 -12.55 -34.66
C TRP A 107 -10.35 -13.85 -34.83
N VAL A 108 -9.18 -13.88 -34.21
CA VAL A 108 -8.30 -15.04 -34.15
C VAL A 108 -8.35 -15.62 -32.74
N ARG A 109 -8.62 -16.93 -32.65
CA ARG A 109 -8.67 -17.69 -31.38
C ARG A 109 -7.56 -18.74 -31.24
N ASN A 110 -6.86 -19.06 -32.33
CA ASN A 110 -5.81 -20.07 -32.33
C ASN A 110 -4.53 -19.51 -31.70
N GLU A 111 -4.04 -20.13 -30.61
CA GLU A 111 -2.86 -19.66 -29.87
C GLU A 111 -1.59 -19.55 -30.73
N LYS A 112 -1.35 -20.49 -31.66
CA LYS A 112 -0.20 -20.43 -32.57
C LYS A 112 -0.30 -19.22 -33.50
N ARG A 113 -1.48 -18.97 -34.06
CA ARG A 113 -1.72 -17.81 -34.93
C ARG A 113 -1.63 -16.49 -34.16
N ILE A 114 -2.14 -16.45 -32.93
CA ILE A 114 -1.97 -15.29 -32.03
C ILE A 114 -0.48 -15.03 -31.79
N GLY A 115 0.31 -16.07 -31.50
CA GLY A 115 1.77 -15.96 -31.34
C GLY A 115 2.47 -15.39 -32.57
N GLN A 116 2.08 -15.83 -33.77
CA GLN A 116 2.59 -15.28 -35.05
C GLN A 116 2.25 -13.79 -35.20
N ILE A 117 1.01 -13.39 -34.96
CA ILE A 117 0.57 -11.98 -35.04
C ILE A 117 1.42 -11.09 -34.11
N PHE A 118 1.66 -11.53 -32.88
CA PHE A 118 2.52 -10.77 -31.96
C PHE A 118 3.97 -10.73 -32.44
N ASN A 119 4.54 -11.83 -32.91
CA ASN A 119 5.92 -11.84 -33.41
C ASN A 119 6.08 -10.94 -34.63
N GLU A 120 5.18 -11.02 -35.62
CA GLU A 120 5.19 -10.17 -36.82
C GLU A 120 5.08 -8.70 -36.43
N PHE A 121 4.16 -8.37 -35.52
CA PHE A 121 3.98 -7.02 -35.02
C PHE A 121 5.25 -6.47 -34.36
N PHE A 122 5.87 -7.22 -33.43
CA PHE A 122 7.07 -6.76 -32.74
C PHE A 122 8.31 -6.77 -33.64
N SER A 123 8.39 -7.68 -34.60
CA SER A 123 9.46 -7.68 -35.61
C SER A 123 9.43 -6.40 -36.42
N ASN A 124 8.26 -6.02 -36.93
CA ASN A 124 8.07 -4.77 -37.67
C ASN A 124 8.27 -3.53 -36.79
N LEU A 125 7.87 -3.60 -35.51
CA LEU A 125 8.05 -2.49 -34.57
C LEU A 125 9.53 -2.22 -34.30
N PHE A 126 10.36 -3.26 -34.15
CA PHE A 126 11.77 -3.14 -33.82
C PHE A 126 12.71 -3.06 -35.03
N GLU A 127 12.18 -3.08 -36.24
CA GLU A 127 12.96 -2.83 -37.45
C GLU A 127 13.32 -1.34 -37.55
N SER A 128 14.57 -1.02 -37.86
CA SER A 128 15.04 0.36 -37.98
C SER A 128 14.49 1.02 -39.24
N CYS A 129 14.18 2.31 -39.17
CA CYS A 129 13.89 3.11 -40.37
C CYS A 129 15.15 3.76 -40.98
N ASN A 130 16.35 3.48 -40.45
CA ASN A 130 17.61 4.08 -40.87
C ASN A 130 17.51 5.62 -41.01
N PRO A 131 17.25 6.34 -39.90
CA PRO A 131 17.01 7.78 -39.95
C PRO A 131 18.23 8.53 -40.49
N ILE A 132 17.99 9.52 -41.35
CA ILE A 132 19.01 10.45 -41.82
C ILE A 132 18.96 11.67 -40.91
N ILE A 133 20.01 11.85 -40.09
CA ILE A 133 20.13 12.98 -39.16
C ILE A 133 20.80 14.14 -39.91
N GLY A 134 20.13 15.29 -39.95
CA GLY A 134 20.62 16.48 -40.66
C GLY A 134 21.77 17.17 -39.92
N GLU A 135 22.57 17.97 -40.64
CA GLU A 135 23.71 18.72 -40.08
C GLU A 135 23.30 19.72 -38.99
N GLU A 136 22.07 20.25 -39.08
CA GLU A 136 21.51 21.15 -38.07
C GLU A 136 21.34 20.53 -36.68
N PHE A 137 21.43 19.19 -36.56
CA PHE A 137 21.37 18.46 -35.30
C PHE A 137 22.51 18.85 -34.37
N ASP A 138 23.74 18.91 -34.88
CA ASP A 138 24.93 19.19 -34.07
C ASP A 138 24.88 20.60 -33.48
N LEU A 139 24.27 21.54 -34.21
CA LEU A 139 24.05 22.93 -33.77
C LEU A 139 23.04 23.07 -32.61
N LEU A 140 22.34 22.01 -32.21
CA LEU A 140 21.42 22.02 -31.06
C LEU A 140 22.13 21.77 -29.72
N PHE A 141 23.39 21.36 -29.75
CA PHE A 141 24.10 20.92 -28.57
C PHE A 141 25.28 21.80 -28.26
N ASN A 142 25.39 22.13 -26.97
CA ASN A 142 26.64 22.52 -26.34
C ASN A 142 27.04 21.34 -25.46
N PRO A 143 28.25 20.77 -25.60
CA PRO A 143 28.70 19.68 -24.75
C PRO A 143 28.71 20.13 -23.28
N MET A 144 27.98 19.42 -22.42
CA MET A 144 27.81 19.77 -21.00
C MET A 144 28.48 18.75 -20.07
N ILE A 145 28.83 17.56 -20.58
CA ILE A 145 29.49 16.52 -19.81
C ILE A 145 30.99 16.80 -19.74
N SER A 146 31.50 16.90 -18.51
CA SER A 146 32.92 17.10 -18.23
C SER A 146 33.72 15.80 -18.32
N ARG A 147 35.05 15.88 -18.23
CA ARG A 147 35.92 14.69 -18.17
C ARG A 147 35.69 13.93 -16.87
N GLU A 148 35.52 14.65 -15.77
CA GLU A 148 35.24 14.10 -14.44
C GLU A 148 33.91 13.35 -14.41
N ASP A 149 32.88 13.88 -15.08
CA ASP A 149 31.59 13.21 -15.25
C ASP A 149 31.74 11.89 -16.02
N ASN A 150 32.51 11.88 -17.12
CA ASN A 150 32.78 10.68 -17.90
C ASN A 150 33.58 9.64 -17.09
N ASP A 151 34.63 10.06 -16.38
CA ASP A 151 35.46 9.21 -15.53
C ASP A 151 34.65 8.56 -14.42
N MET A 152 33.71 9.29 -13.81
CA MET A 152 32.77 8.74 -12.83
C MET A 152 31.86 7.67 -13.45
N ILE A 153 31.34 7.89 -14.65
CA ILE A 153 30.40 6.95 -15.29
C ILE A 153 31.10 5.67 -15.74
N LYS A 154 32.30 5.76 -16.33
CA LYS A 154 33.03 4.58 -16.84
C LYS A 154 33.84 3.81 -15.80
N LYS A 155 34.08 4.38 -14.61
CA LYS A 155 34.85 3.76 -13.53
C LYS A 155 34.38 2.32 -13.25
N VAL A 156 35.30 1.37 -13.17
CA VAL A 156 34.95 -0.02 -12.80
C VAL A 156 34.34 -0.03 -11.39
N PRO A 157 33.14 -0.59 -11.19
CA PRO A 157 32.46 -0.57 -9.89
C PRO A 157 33.18 -1.44 -8.86
N LEU A 158 33.27 -0.93 -7.64
CA LEU A 158 33.78 -1.67 -6.49
C LEU A 158 32.75 -2.69 -6.00
N LEU A 159 33.21 -3.70 -5.25
CA LEU A 159 32.33 -4.73 -4.69
C LEU A 159 31.21 -4.11 -3.83
N ASP A 160 31.53 -3.08 -3.04
CA ASP A 160 30.56 -2.38 -2.20
C ASP A 160 29.47 -1.63 -3.01
N GLU A 161 29.82 -1.08 -4.17
CA GLU A 161 28.85 -0.46 -5.08
C GLU A 161 27.89 -1.52 -5.66
N ILE A 162 28.41 -2.70 -5.98
CA ILE A 162 27.64 -3.83 -6.50
C ILE A 162 26.68 -4.35 -5.41
N THR A 163 27.19 -4.62 -4.19
CA THR A 163 26.37 -5.15 -3.09
C THR A 163 25.29 -4.16 -2.66
N SER A 164 25.63 -2.88 -2.52
CA SER A 164 24.66 -1.82 -2.20
C SER A 164 23.60 -1.66 -3.30
N THR A 165 23.97 -1.80 -4.58
CA THR A 165 23.03 -1.83 -5.70
C THR A 165 22.02 -2.97 -5.55
N ILE A 166 22.49 -4.20 -5.28
CA ILE A 166 21.61 -5.37 -5.08
C ILE A 166 20.69 -5.18 -3.86
N ALA A 167 21.22 -4.60 -2.77
CA ALA A 167 20.46 -4.30 -1.56
C ALA A 167 19.37 -3.24 -1.80
N SER A 168 19.56 -2.32 -2.75
CA SER A 168 18.54 -1.33 -3.14
C SER A 168 17.44 -1.92 -4.04
N MET A 169 17.73 -3.01 -4.77
CA MET A 169 16.82 -3.58 -5.78
C MET A 169 15.77 -4.51 -5.18
N HIS A 170 14.49 -4.27 -5.43
CA HIS A 170 13.40 -5.05 -4.83
C HIS A 170 13.51 -6.58 -5.08
N PRO A 171 13.52 -7.42 -4.02
CA PRO A 171 13.91 -8.84 -4.12
C PRO A 171 12.92 -9.72 -4.89
N LEU A 172 11.62 -9.45 -4.77
CA LEU A 172 10.56 -10.30 -5.33
C LEU A 172 10.10 -9.90 -6.73
N LYS A 173 10.83 -9.04 -7.46
CA LYS A 173 10.46 -8.68 -8.85
C LYS A 173 10.56 -9.90 -9.77
N ALA A 174 9.76 -9.93 -10.82
CA ALA A 174 9.77 -11.03 -11.79
C ALA A 174 11.18 -11.19 -12.41
N PRO A 175 11.72 -12.41 -12.47
CA PRO A 175 13.00 -12.69 -13.10
C PRO A 175 12.91 -12.59 -14.62
N GLY A 176 14.08 -12.60 -15.27
CA GLY A 176 14.18 -12.74 -16.72
C GLY A 176 14.20 -14.22 -17.16
N PRO A 177 14.70 -14.49 -18.37
CA PRO A 177 14.84 -15.85 -18.89
C PRO A 177 15.62 -16.84 -18.01
N ASP A 178 16.57 -16.36 -17.21
CA ASP A 178 17.34 -17.19 -16.26
C ASP A 178 16.50 -17.76 -15.10
N GLY A 179 15.32 -17.19 -14.83
CA GLY A 179 14.47 -17.54 -13.70
C GLY A 179 14.99 -17.07 -12.33
N MET A 180 16.12 -16.36 -12.28
CA MET A 180 16.79 -15.96 -11.04
C MET A 180 16.29 -14.59 -10.56
N SER A 181 15.59 -14.57 -9.42
CA SER A 181 15.06 -13.33 -8.83
C SER A 181 16.06 -12.66 -7.88
N GLY A 182 15.82 -11.40 -7.50
CA GLY A 182 16.68 -10.69 -6.54
C GLY A 182 16.80 -11.39 -5.17
N CYS A 183 15.79 -12.18 -4.77
CA CYS A 183 15.85 -13.01 -3.57
C CYS A 183 16.96 -14.07 -3.65
N PHE A 184 17.18 -14.67 -4.83
CA PHE A 184 18.24 -15.64 -5.06
C PHE A 184 19.62 -15.01 -4.85
N TYR A 185 19.87 -13.86 -5.51
CA TYR A 185 21.16 -13.16 -5.39
C TYR A 185 21.45 -12.69 -3.96
N ARG A 186 20.42 -12.24 -3.23
CA ARG A 186 20.60 -11.81 -1.83
C ARG A 186 20.87 -12.98 -0.88
N LYS A 187 20.18 -14.12 -1.05
CA LYS A 187 20.32 -15.27 -0.16
C LYS A 187 21.61 -16.05 -0.41
N TYR A 188 21.99 -16.22 -1.67
CA TYR A 188 23.14 -17.04 -2.07
C TYR A 188 24.33 -16.19 -2.54
N TRP A 189 24.43 -14.94 -2.08
CA TRP A 189 25.50 -14.03 -2.47
C TRP A 189 26.89 -14.59 -2.15
N ASN A 190 27.03 -15.30 -1.03
CA ASN A 190 28.30 -15.93 -0.63
C ASN A 190 28.77 -16.99 -1.66
N VAL A 191 27.86 -17.53 -2.47
CA VAL A 191 28.17 -18.55 -3.49
C VAL A 191 28.38 -17.91 -4.87
N VAL A 192 27.47 -17.02 -5.30
CA VAL A 192 27.48 -16.47 -6.67
C VAL A 192 28.16 -15.09 -6.77
N GLY A 193 28.45 -14.45 -5.65
CA GLY A 193 28.85 -13.05 -5.60
C GLY A 193 30.18 -12.74 -6.27
N SER A 194 31.18 -13.63 -6.14
CA SER A 194 32.48 -13.48 -6.79
C SER A 194 32.35 -13.49 -8.32
N VAL A 195 31.63 -14.48 -8.86
CA VAL A 195 31.41 -14.65 -10.30
C VAL A 195 30.60 -13.49 -10.88
N VAL A 196 29.50 -13.10 -10.22
CA VAL A 196 28.65 -11.99 -10.67
C VAL A 196 29.40 -10.66 -10.62
N SER A 197 30.22 -10.43 -9.59
CA SER A 197 31.00 -9.20 -9.47
C SER A 197 32.08 -9.11 -10.54
N SER A 198 32.82 -10.19 -10.78
CA SER A 198 33.82 -10.26 -11.85
C SER A 198 33.20 -10.00 -13.23
N MET A 199 32.05 -10.60 -13.51
CA MET A 199 31.28 -10.37 -14.74
C MET A 199 30.88 -8.89 -14.91
N ILE A 200 30.41 -8.24 -13.84
CA ILE A 200 30.07 -6.80 -13.89
C ILE A 200 31.34 -5.97 -14.13
N GLN A 201 32.42 -6.26 -13.42
CA GLN A 201 33.67 -5.49 -13.54
C GLN A 201 34.32 -5.64 -14.92
N SER A 202 34.33 -6.83 -15.49
CA SER A 202 34.79 -7.06 -16.87
C SER A 202 33.92 -6.31 -17.89
N PHE A 203 32.60 -6.23 -17.70
CA PHE A 203 31.75 -5.42 -18.57
C PHE A 203 32.17 -3.93 -18.59
N PHE A 204 32.48 -3.33 -17.44
CA PHE A 204 32.93 -1.93 -17.39
C PHE A 204 34.36 -1.73 -17.91
N SER A 205 35.19 -2.77 -17.87
CA SER A 205 36.58 -2.73 -18.35
C SER A 205 36.66 -2.91 -19.88
N ASP A 206 36.00 -3.95 -20.40
CA ASP A 206 36.18 -4.44 -21.77
C ASP A 206 34.96 -4.17 -22.67
N GLY A 207 33.81 -3.79 -22.10
CA GLY A 207 32.55 -3.59 -22.83
C GLY A 207 31.88 -4.88 -23.33
N CYS A 208 32.35 -6.04 -22.88
CA CYS A 208 31.85 -7.35 -23.27
C CYS A 208 30.66 -7.76 -22.39
N LEU A 209 29.51 -8.05 -23.02
CA LEU A 209 28.30 -8.55 -22.35
C LEU A 209 27.87 -9.86 -23.01
N ASP A 210 27.69 -10.91 -22.20
CA ASP A 210 27.17 -12.18 -22.70
C ASP A 210 25.75 -11.99 -23.27
N SER A 211 25.56 -12.48 -24.49
CA SER A 211 24.28 -12.53 -25.19
C SER A 211 23.16 -13.21 -24.38
N GLN A 212 23.49 -14.19 -23.54
CA GLN A 212 22.52 -14.89 -22.68
C GLN A 212 22.03 -14.00 -21.53
N ILE A 213 22.92 -13.19 -20.97
CA ILE A 213 22.59 -12.24 -19.90
C ILE A 213 21.65 -11.15 -20.43
N ASN A 214 21.88 -10.70 -21.67
CA ASN A 214 21.07 -9.66 -22.29
C ASN A 214 19.78 -10.20 -22.95
N TYR A 215 19.55 -11.51 -22.96
CA TYR A 215 18.29 -12.09 -23.44
C TYR A 215 17.13 -11.72 -22.50
N THR A 216 16.00 -11.29 -23.07
CA THR A 216 14.90 -10.67 -22.33
C THR A 216 13.54 -11.19 -22.79
N TYR A 217 12.63 -11.44 -21.84
CA TYR A 217 11.23 -11.75 -22.19
C TYR A 217 10.37 -10.49 -22.26
N ILE A 218 9.47 -10.41 -23.26
CA ILE A 218 8.44 -9.37 -23.34
C ILE A 218 7.13 -9.93 -22.77
N CYS A 219 6.74 -9.47 -21.58
CA CYS A 219 5.45 -9.78 -20.99
C CYS A 219 4.39 -8.75 -21.40
N LEU A 220 3.22 -9.22 -21.83
CA LEU A 220 2.14 -8.35 -22.30
C LEU A 220 1.15 -8.04 -21.17
N ILE A 221 0.94 -6.76 -20.90
CA ILE A 221 -0.05 -6.29 -19.92
C ILE A 221 -1.15 -5.50 -20.63
N PRO A 222 -2.44 -5.86 -20.49
CA PRO A 222 -3.53 -5.13 -21.13
C PRO A 222 -3.64 -3.70 -20.58
N LYS A 223 -3.73 -2.70 -21.47
CA LYS A 223 -3.89 -1.27 -21.12
C LYS A 223 -5.32 -0.93 -20.70
N GLU A 224 -6.29 -1.66 -21.24
CA GLU A 224 -7.72 -1.48 -21.00
C GLU A 224 -8.40 -2.81 -20.72
N GLU A 225 -9.63 -2.77 -20.22
CA GLU A 225 -10.45 -3.98 -20.08
C GLU A 225 -10.83 -4.50 -21.47
N ASN A 226 -10.79 -5.82 -21.65
CA ASN A 226 -11.09 -6.49 -22.92
C ASN A 226 -10.22 -5.98 -24.09
N ALA A 227 -8.90 -5.92 -23.91
CA ALA A 227 -7.96 -5.52 -24.96
C ALA A 227 -8.03 -6.50 -26.16
N CYS A 228 -8.54 -6.01 -27.31
CA CYS A 228 -8.79 -6.85 -28.50
C CYS A 228 -7.71 -6.76 -29.58
N MET A 229 -6.79 -5.79 -29.52
CA MET A 229 -5.76 -5.54 -30.52
C MET A 229 -4.37 -5.50 -29.89
N VAL A 230 -3.33 -5.85 -30.64
CA VAL A 230 -1.94 -5.88 -30.16
C VAL A 230 -1.50 -4.54 -29.55
N ASP A 231 -1.93 -3.42 -30.12
CA ASP A 231 -1.60 -2.07 -29.65
C ASP A 231 -2.18 -1.68 -28.29
N LYS A 232 -3.19 -2.42 -27.85
CA LYS A 232 -3.82 -2.28 -26.54
C LYS A 232 -3.09 -3.07 -25.45
N PHE A 233 -2.00 -3.75 -25.78
CA PHE A 233 -1.09 -4.34 -24.81
C PHE A 233 0.15 -3.46 -24.62
N ARG A 234 0.63 -3.38 -23.38
CA ARG A 234 1.89 -2.76 -23.00
C ARG A 234 2.96 -3.86 -22.90
N PRO A 235 4.05 -3.77 -23.68
CA PRO A 235 5.17 -4.69 -23.54
C PRO A 235 5.99 -4.32 -22.30
N ILE A 236 6.26 -5.28 -21.42
CA ILE A 236 7.15 -5.11 -20.26
C ILE A 236 8.32 -6.07 -20.40
N SER A 237 9.53 -5.52 -20.41
CA SER A 237 10.79 -6.24 -20.54
C SER A 237 11.20 -6.88 -19.20
N LEU A 238 11.17 -8.20 -19.14
CA LEU A 238 11.67 -9.01 -18.04
C LEU A 238 13.14 -9.34 -18.28
N CYS A 239 14.02 -8.40 -17.94
CA CYS A 239 15.47 -8.59 -18.06
C CYS A 239 15.99 -9.45 -16.90
N ASN A 240 17.05 -10.23 -17.16
CA ASN A 240 17.78 -10.99 -16.14
C ASN A 240 18.26 -10.07 -15.02
N PHE A 241 18.26 -10.57 -13.79
CA PHE A 241 18.61 -9.75 -12.63
C PHE A 241 20.08 -9.31 -12.69
N ALA A 242 20.98 -10.18 -13.16
CA ALA A 242 22.39 -9.87 -13.38
C ALA A 242 22.59 -8.64 -14.29
N TYR A 243 21.93 -8.61 -15.46
CA TYR A 243 21.93 -7.44 -16.35
C TYR A 243 21.39 -6.18 -15.65
N LYS A 244 20.31 -6.31 -14.87
CA LYS A 244 19.72 -5.17 -14.17
C LYS A 244 20.66 -4.55 -13.14
N ILE A 245 21.66 -5.27 -12.62
CA ILE A 245 22.67 -4.68 -11.74
C ILE A 245 23.53 -3.71 -12.56
N ILE A 246 24.04 -4.15 -13.72
CA ILE A 246 24.82 -3.30 -14.64
C ILE A 246 24.01 -2.06 -15.03
N SER A 247 22.79 -2.25 -15.53
CA SER A 247 21.97 -1.12 -15.99
C SER A 247 21.57 -0.18 -14.86
N LYS A 248 21.41 -0.69 -13.62
CA LYS A 248 21.13 0.12 -12.44
C LYS A 248 22.35 0.93 -11.99
N ILE A 249 23.56 0.40 -12.08
CA ILE A 249 24.79 1.15 -11.77
C ILE A 249 24.91 2.34 -12.75
N ILE A 250 24.83 2.07 -14.06
CA ILE A 250 24.88 3.13 -15.09
C ILE A 250 23.76 4.16 -14.87
N ALA A 251 22.53 3.72 -14.63
CA ALA A 251 21.41 4.62 -14.38
C ALA A 251 21.60 5.49 -13.12
N THR A 252 22.23 4.96 -12.08
CA THR A 252 22.50 5.68 -10.84
C THR A 252 23.59 6.73 -11.05
N ARG A 253 24.61 6.44 -11.85
CA ARG A 253 25.65 7.39 -12.25
C ARG A 253 25.13 8.47 -13.20
N LEU A 254 24.34 8.09 -14.22
CA LEU A 254 23.68 9.05 -15.12
C LEU A 254 22.74 10.01 -14.39
N ARG A 255 22.09 9.55 -13.31
CA ARG A 255 21.24 10.41 -12.47
C ARG A 255 22.00 11.60 -11.88
N CYS A 256 23.30 11.49 -11.64
CA CYS A 256 24.11 12.58 -11.11
C CYS A 256 24.33 13.71 -12.12
N VAL A 257 24.22 13.43 -13.42
CA VAL A 257 24.49 14.40 -14.49
C VAL A 257 23.23 14.82 -15.26
N ILE A 258 22.13 14.10 -15.10
CA ILE A 258 20.91 14.30 -15.90
C ILE A 258 20.33 15.71 -15.79
N ASP A 259 20.45 16.35 -14.62
CA ASP A 259 19.91 17.70 -14.39
C ASP A 259 20.65 18.78 -15.20
N LYS A 260 21.94 18.54 -15.54
CA LYS A 260 22.73 19.40 -16.43
C LYS A 260 22.28 19.30 -17.90
N LEU A 261 21.67 18.19 -18.29
CA LEU A 261 21.36 17.84 -19.67
C LEU A 261 19.91 18.11 -20.08
N ILE A 262 18.99 18.12 -19.12
CA ILE A 262 17.55 18.14 -19.36
C ILE A 262 16.97 19.52 -19.00
N SER A 263 16.23 20.12 -19.92
CA SER A 263 15.53 21.39 -19.76
C SER A 263 14.64 21.41 -18.51
N PRO A 264 14.51 22.56 -17.80
CA PRO A 264 13.62 22.68 -16.65
C PRO A 264 12.14 22.43 -17.00
N LEU A 265 11.78 22.47 -18.28
CA LEU A 265 10.42 22.19 -18.77
C LEU A 265 10.07 20.69 -18.82
N GLN A 266 11.02 19.80 -18.53
CA GLN A 266 10.83 18.35 -18.41
C GLN A 266 10.88 17.92 -16.93
N SER A 267 9.74 17.57 -16.34
CA SER A 267 9.68 17.30 -14.90
C SER A 267 9.83 15.82 -14.52
N ALA A 268 9.91 14.88 -15.48
CA ALA A 268 9.92 13.45 -15.18
C ALA A 268 11.32 12.89 -14.89
N PHE A 269 11.41 11.94 -13.94
CA PHE A 269 12.59 11.13 -13.58
C PHE A 269 13.89 11.89 -13.21
N VAL A 270 13.82 13.21 -13.04
CA VAL A 270 14.94 14.04 -12.53
C VAL A 270 14.77 14.23 -11.03
N THR A 271 15.86 14.02 -10.27
CA THR A 271 15.85 14.18 -8.81
C THR A 271 15.52 15.63 -8.44
N GLY A 272 14.65 15.83 -7.45
CA GLY A 272 14.27 17.16 -6.98
C GLY A 272 13.10 17.81 -7.73
N ARG A 273 12.71 17.30 -8.91
CA ARG A 273 11.54 17.80 -9.66
C ARG A 273 10.26 17.08 -9.22
N TRP A 274 9.19 17.82 -8.97
CA TRP A 274 7.94 17.28 -8.44
C TRP A 274 6.84 17.24 -9.51
N ILE A 275 6.18 16.09 -9.67
CA ILE A 275 5.11 15.88 -10.67
C ILE A 275 3.98 16.92 -10.59
N ALA A 276 3.69 17.43 -9.40
CA ALA A 276 2.63 18.42 -9.22
C ALA A 276 3.01 19.79 -9.82
N GLU A 277 4.29 20.14 -9.93
CA GLU A 277 4.75 21.41 -10.52
C GLU A 277 4.32 21.50 -11.99
N SER A 278 4.57 20.45 -12.78
CA SER A 278 4.11 20.35 -14.17
C SER A 278 2.59 20.43 -14.27
N SER A 279 1.87 19.84 -13.31
CA SER A 279 0.40 19.88 -13.27
C SER A 279 -0.12 21.28 -12.96
N ILE A 280 0.48 21.99 -11.99
CA ILE A 280 0.12 23.36 -11.60
C ILE A 280 0.40 24.32 -12.77
N LEU A 281 1.59 24.26 -13.37
CA LEU A 281 1.93 25.10 -14.53
C LEU A 281 0.99 24.87 -15.70
N THR A 282 0.65 23.61 -15.99
CA THR A 282 -0.34 23.28 -17.01
C THR A 282 -1.70 23.90 -16.71
N GLN A 283 -2.16 23.83 -15.45
CA GLN A 283 -3.45 24.41 -15.05
C GLN A 283 -3.47 25.93 -15.17
N GLU A 284 -2.39 26.62 -14.79
CA GLU A 284 -2.27 28.08 -14.92
C GLU A 284 -2.24 28.53 -16.40
N LEU A 285 -1.53 27.78 -17.26
CA LEU A 285 -1.52 28.04 -18.71
C LEU A 285 -2.90 27.79 -19.34
N VAL A 286 -3.57 26.69 -18.98
CA VAL A 286 -4.93 26.40 -19.43
C VAL A 286 -5.92 27.45 -18.91
N HIS A 287 -5.76 27.92 -17.68
CA HIS A 287 -6.56 29.01 -17.13
C HIS A 287 -6.36 30.30 -17.94
N THR A 288 -5.11 30.63 -18.27
CA THR A 288 -4.76 31.80 -19.12
C THR A 288 -5.39 31.70 -20.51
N ILE A 289 -5.39 30.51 -21.12
CA ILE A 289 -6.05 30.26 -22.42
C ILE A 289 -7.55 30.47 -22.30
N ASN A 290 -8.18 29.98 -21.24
CA ASN A 290 -9.63 30.05 -21.04
C ASN A 290 -10.15 31.44 -20.67
N THR A 291 -9.31 32.28 -20.04
CA THR A 291 -9.65 33.66 -19.63
C THR A 291 -9.18 34.71 -20.63
N LYS A 292 -8.43 34.33 -21.67
CA LYS A 292 -7.91 35.25 -22.69
C LYS A 292 -9.04 36.07 -23.35
N LYS A 293 -8.87 37.38 -23.31
CA LYS A 293 -9.69 38.38 -24.04
C LYS A 293 -8.82 39.15 -25.04
N GLY A 294 -9.45 39.81 -26.01
CA GLY A 294 -8.80 40.68 -27.01
C GLY A 294 -8.45 39.99 -28.34
N LYS A 295 -7.66 40.67 -29.17
CA LYS A 295 -7.26 40.17 -30.51
C LYS A 295 -6.19 39.08 -30.41
N GLY A 296 -6.40 37.99 -31.15
CA GLY A 296 -5.49 36.84 -31.22
C GLY A 296 -5.79 35.76 -30.18
N GLY A 297 -6.01 34.54 -30.66
CA GLY A 297 -6.25 33.36 -29.84
C GLY A 297 -4.97 32.71 -29.32
N LEU A 298 -5.12 31.86 -28.31
CA LEU A 298 -4.08 30.98 -27.78
C LEU A 298 -4.51 29.53 -27.98
N MET A 299 -3.53 28.63 -28.07
CA MET A 299 -3.77 27.20 -28.19
C MET A 299 -2.82 26.39 -27.29
N ALA A 300 -3.32 25.25 -26.81
CA ALA A 300 -2.51 24.20 -26.21
C ALA A 300 -2.72 22.89 -27.00
N ILE A 301 -1.64 22.26 -27.44
CA ILE A 301 -1.67 21.00 -28.20
C ILE A 301 -1.13 19.91 -27.30
N LYS A 302 -1.97 18.93 -26.97
CA LYS A 302 -1.55 17.73 -26.24
C LYS A 302 -1.11 16.68 -27.26
N LEU A 303 0.15 16.29 -27.19
CA LEU A 303 0.74 15.27 -28.05
C LEU A 303 0.78 13.91 -27.33
N ASP A 304 0.42 12.85 -28.05
CA ASP A 304 0.57 11.46 -27.61
C ASP A 304 1.58 10.76 -28.52
N MET A 305 2.64 10.18 -27.96
CA MET A 305 3.66 9.46 -28.74
C MET A 305 3.26 7.99 -28.95
N TYR A 306 3.27 7.53 -30.20
CA TYR A 306 2.98 6.13 -30.52
C TYR A 306 4.17 5.25 -30.15
N LYS A 307 4.01 4.44 -29.09
CA LYS A 307 5.01 3.47 -28.60
C LYS A 307 6.38 4.12 -28.35
N ALA A 308 6.37 5.15 -27.52
CA ALA A 308 7.50 6.03 -27.24
C ALA A 308 8.83 5.28 -26.96
N PHE A 309 8.84 4.28 -26.07
CA PHE A 309 10.08 3.54 -25.81
C PHE A 309 10.48 2.63 -26.98
N ASP A 310 9.51 1.96 -27.61
CA ASP A 310 9.77 0.86 -28.53
C ASP A 310 10.26 1.32 -29.93
N ARG A 311 10.02 2.59 -30.29
CA ARG A 311 10.37 3.16 -31.61
C ARG A 311 11.68 3.94 -31.65
N MET A 312 12.35 4.10 -30.51
CA MET A 312 13.54 4.96 -30.43
C MET A 312 14.70 4.39 -31.24
N GLU A 313 15.21 5.13 -32.22
CA GLU A 313 16.33 4.69 -33.06
C GLU A 313 17.67 4.72 -32.28
N TRP A 314 18.47 3.66 -32.47
CA TRP A 314 19.73 3.51 -31.76
C TRP A 314 20.83 4.43 -32.30
N SER A 315 20.89 4.63 -33.62
CA SER A 315 21.82 5.58 -34.25
C SER A 315 21.59 7.02 -33.75
N PHE A 316 20.31 7.39 -33.57
CA PHE A 316 19.92 8.66 -32.97
C PHE A 316 20.37 8.78 -31.52
N LEU A 317 20.12 7.77 -30.69
CA LEU A 317 20.58 7.74 -29.30
C LEU A 317 22.11 7.90 -29.22
N GLU A 318 22.86 7.17 -30.05
CA GLU A 318 24.31 7.24 -30.06
C GLU A 318 24.81 8.65 -30.41
N LYS A 319 24.21 9.28 -31.42
CA LYS A 319 24.51 10.66 -31.81
C LYS A 319 24.18 11.65 -30.68
N VAL A 320 23.03 11.50 -30.01
CA VAL A 320 22.65 12.32 -28.84
C VAL A 320 23.69 12.20 -27.72
N LEU A 321 24.18 10.99 -27.41
CA LEU A 321 25.21 10.80 -26.39
C LEU A 321 26.50 11.54 -26.77
N ARG A 322 27.00 11.34 -27.99
CA ARG A 322 28.23 12.01 -28.45
C ARG A 322 28.11 13.53 -28.41
N CYS A 323 27.00 14.11 -28.88
CA CYS A 323 26.84 15.57 -28.93
C CYS A 323 26.67 16.22 -27.54
N ASN A 324 26.27 15.45 -26.51
CA ASN A 324 26.26 15.94 -25.12
C ASN A 324 27.64 15.90 -24.43
N GLY A 325 28.66 15.31 -25.07
CA GLY A 325 30.02 15.21 -24.54
C GLY A 325 30.34 13.89 -23.84
N PHE A 326 29.52 12.85 -24.01
CA PHE A 326 29.88 11.51 -23.52
C PHE A 326 31.02 10.94 -24.34
N ASP A 327 32.04 10.40 -23.68
CA ASP A 327 33.17 9.79 -24.36
C ASP A 327 32.78 8.48 -25.07
N SER A 328 33.70 7.96 -25.90
CA SER A 328 33.46 6.74 -26.69
C SER A 328 33.27 5.50 -25.83
N GLN A 329 33.91 5.44 -24.66
CA GLN A 329 33.80 4.30 -23.73
C GLN A 329 32.43 4.29 -23.06
N VAL A 330 31.99 5.41 -22.48
CA VAL A 330 30.66 5.55 -21.86
C VAL A 330 29.56 5.28 -22.89
N SER A 331 29.67 5.90 -24.07
CA SER A 331 28.73 5.67 -25.17
C SER A 331 28.72 4.18 -25.57
N GLY A 332 29.89 3.55 -25.67
CA GLY A 332 30.03 2.12 -25.97
C GLY A 332 29.35 1.22 -24.95
N LEU A 333 29.53 1.47 -23.65
CA LEU A 333 28.89 0.71 -22.57
C LEU A 333 27.35 0.81 -22.65
N ILE A 334 26.83 2.03 -22.82
CA ILE A 334 25.38 2.27 -22.96
C ILE A 334 24.84 1.59 -24.22
N MET A 335 25.54 1.75 -25.35
CA MET A 335 25.13 1.15 -26.61
C MET A 335 25.15 -0.38 -26.55
N LYS A 336 26.16 -1.00 -25.92
CA LYS A 336 26.19 -2.45 -25.71
C LYS A 336 25.02 -2.96 -24.90
N CYS A 337 24.55 -2.19 -23.91
CA CYS A 337 23.36 -2.55 -23.13
C CYS A 337 22.12 -2.64 -24.04
N VAL A 338 21.90 -1.65 -24.91
CA VAL A 338 20.67 -1.54 -25.71
C VAL A 338 20.72 -2.32 -27.03
N SER A 339 21.88 -2.41 -27.69
CA SER A 339 21.99 -2.94 -29.06
C SER A 339 22.22 -4.45 -29.14
N THR A 340 22.77 -5.07 -28.10
CA THR A 340 23.04 -6.52 -28.07
C THR A 340 21.88 -7.36 -27.53
N VAL A 341 20.73 -6.72 -27.28
CA VAL A 341 19.55 -7.36 -26.69
C VAL A 341 18.87 -8.30 -27.67
N SER A 342 18.30 -9.38 -27.16
CA SER A 342 17.39 -10.24 -27.93
C SER A 342 16.12 -10.52 -27.13
N TYR A 343 14.99 -10.65 -27.82
CA TYR A 343 13.67 -10.77 -27.19
C TYR A 343 12.96 -12.07 -27.53
N SER A 344 12.12 -12.54 -26.61
CA SER A 344 11.01 -13.45 -26.92
C SER A 344 9.73 -12.94 -26.26
N VAL A 345 8.65 -12.86 -27.04
CA VAL A 345 7.34 -12.48 -26.52
C VAL A 345 6.76 -13.63 -25.70
N LEU A 346 6.26 -13.36 -24.49
CA LEU A 346 5.58 -14.35 -23.67
C LEU A 346 4.07 -14.29 -23.95
N LEU A 347 3.57 -15.29 -24.67
CA LEU A 347 2.13 -15.49 -24.85
C LEU A 347 1.64 -16.50 -23.83
N ASN A 348 0.79 -16.06 -22.89
CA ASN A 348 0.23 -16.91 -21.83
C ASN A 348 1.28 -17.71 -21.01
N GLY A 349 2.53 -17.21 -20.95
CA GLY A 349 3.65 -17.85 -20.26
C GLY A 349 4.58 -18.67 -21.15
N VAL A 350 4.25 -18.83 -22.44
CA VAL A 350 5.08 -19.57 -23.40
C VAL A 350 5.90 -18.59 -24.26
N PRO A 351 7.24 -18.70 -24.27
CA PRO A 351 8.09 -17.87 -25.11
C PRO A 351 7.88 -18.19 -26.58
N GLN A 352 7.67 -17.15 -27.37
CA GLN A 352 7.58 -17.22 -28.82
C GLN A 352 8.97 -17.12 -29.48
N LYS A 353 9.01 -17.20 -30.82
CA LYS A 353 10.24 -17.10 -31.63
C LYS A 353 11.11 -15.92 -31.20
N LYS A 354 12.42 -16.14 -31.14
CA LYS A 354 13.43 -15.14 -30.77
C LYS A 354 13.49 -14.03 -31.83
N LEU A 355 13.51 -12.78 -31.36
CA LEU A 355 13.57 -11.55 -32.15
C LEU A 355 14.89 -10.83 -31.89
N PHE A 356 15.44 -10.22 -32.95
CA PHE A 356 16.65 -9.42 -32.91
C PHE A 356 16.29 -7.97 -33.31
N PRO A 357 16.05 -7.10 -32.33
CA PRO A 357 15.67 -5.72 -32.59
C PRO A 357 16.82 -4.93 -33.20
N LYS A 358 16.48 -3.88 -33.97
CA LYS A 358 17.43 -2.87 -34.48
C LYS A 358 17.16 -1.47 -33.91
N ARG A 359 16.08 -1.33 -33.13
CA ARG A 359 15.69 -0.11 -32.42
C ARG A 359 14.88 -0.43 -31.16
N GLY A 360 14.65 0.59 -30.35
CA GLY A 360 13.78 0.57 -29.19
C GLY A 360 14.53 0.46 -27.85
N LEU A 361 13.85 0.92 -26.80
CA LEU A 361 14.31 0.90 -25.41
C LEU A 361 13.40 -0.02 -24.58
N ARG A 362 13.95 -0.61 -23.51
CA ARG A 362 13.26 -1.61 -22.70
C ARG A 362 12.34 -1.01 -21.66
N GLN A 363 11.05 -1.32 -21.75
CA GLN A 363 10.07 -0.93 -20.73
C GLN A 363 10.22 -1.81 -19.47
N GLY A 364 10.89 -1.28 -18.45
CA GLY A 364 11.16 -1.99 -17.19
C GLY A 364 12.64 -2.15 -16.85
N ASP A 365 13.53 -1.65 -17.72
CA ASP A 365 14.96 -1.51 -17.47
C ASP A 365 15.25 -0.17 -16.74
N PRO A 366 16.00 -0.16 -15.61
CA PRO A 366 16.39 1.07 -14.91
C PRO A 366 17.06 2.14 -15.77
N LEU A 367 17.80 1.74 -16.81
CA LEU A 367 18.55 2.66 -17.67
C LEU A 367 17.66 3.36 -18.72
N SER A 368 16.68 2.65 -19.26
CA SER A 368 15.88 3.10 -20.41
C SER A 368 15.14 4.44 -20.21
N PRO A 369 14.58 4.78 -19.02
CA PRO A 369 13.97 6.10 -18.80
C PRO A 369 14.93 7.28 -19.00
N PHE A 370 16.18 7.16 -18.55
CA PHE A 370 17.17 8.24 -18.70
C PHE A 370 17.56 8.43 -20.17
N LEU A 371 17.79 7.33 -20.88
CA LEU A 371 18.10 7.38 -22.32
C LEU A 371 16.94 7.97 -23.12
N PHE A 372 15.70 7.61 -22.77
CA PHE A 372 14.52 8.19 -23.39
C PHE A 372 14.45 9.71 -23.17
N LEU A 373 14.71 10.20 -21.95
CA LEU A 373 14.71 11.64 -21.67
C LEU A 373 15.77 12.37 -22.49
N LEU A 374 16.99 11.85 -22.59
CA LEU A 374 18.05 12.46 -23.39
C LEU A 374 17.66 12.58 -24.86
N CYS A 375 17.06 11.53 -25.43
CA CYS A 375 16.54 11.57 -26.78
C CYS A 375 15.37 12.54 -26.94
N HIS A 376 14.46 12.57 -25.98
CA HIS A 376 13.27 13.41 -26.03
C HIS A 376 13.58 14.90 -25.85
N GLU A 377 14.66 15.22 -25.13
CA GLU A 377 15.18 16.59 -24.95
C GLU A 377 15.48 17.28 -26.30
N VAL A 378 15.79 16.52 -27.35
CA VAL A 378 16.01 17.09 -28.70
C VAL A 378 14.77 17.83 -29.21
N LEU A 379 13.57 17.33 -28.91
CA LEU A 379 12.33 18.04 -29.26
C LEU A 379 12.21 19.35 -28.47
N SER A 380 12.57 19.35 -27.18
CA SER A 380 12.62 20.57 -26.36
C SER A 380 13.58 21.60 -26.96
N LYS A 381 14.81 21.17 -27.32
CA LYS A 381 15.83 22.03 -27.94
C LYS A 381 15.38 22.63 -29.28
N LEU A 382 14.71 21.84 -30.14
CA LEU A 382 14.13 22.34 -31.39
C LEU A 382 13.11 23.46 -31.14
N LEU A 383 12.19 23.26 -30.19
CA LEU A 383 11.16 24.24 -29.85
C LEU A 383 11.76 25.51 -29.22
N LEU A 384 12.72 25.37 -28.32
CA LEU A 384 13.42 26.51 -27.69
C LEU A 384 14.22 27.32 -28.72
N ARG A 385 14.88 26.66 -29.67
CA ARG A 385 15.58 27.34 -30.77
C ARG A 385 14.63 28.18 -31.61
N GLN A 386 13.48 27.63 -32.02
CA GLN A 386 12.48 28.39 -32.78
C GLN A 386 11.84 29.53 -31.97
N GLN A 387 11.71 29.35 -30.66
CA GLN A 387 11.27 30.41 -29.76
C GLN A 387 12.30 31.54 -29.65
N GLY A 388 13.60 31.21 -29.53
CA GLY A 388 14.69 32.18 -29.51
C GLY A 388 14.79 32.99 -30.81
N LEU A 389 14.52 32.34 -31.96
CA LEU A 389 14.44 32.97 -33.28
C LEU A 389 13.14 33.77 -33.50
N LYS A 390 12.22 33.82 -32.52
CA LYS A 390 10.91 34.47 -32.59
C LYS A 390 9.96 33.90 -33.66
N ASN A 391 10.28 32.72 -34.23
CA ASN A 391 9.39 31.98 -35.13
C ASN A 391 8.24 31.29 -34.38
N LEU A 392 8.47 30.94 -33.12
CA LEU A 392 7.47 30.36 -32.22
C LEU A 392 7.16 31.31 -31.05
N GLN A 393 5.89 31.66 -30.90
CA GLN A 393 5.38 32.51 -29.82
C GLN A 393 4.68 31.65 -28.75
N GLY A 394 5.38 31.38 -27.65
CA GLY A 394 4.83 30.71 -26.47
C GLY A 394 3.81 31.56 -25.70
N ILE A 395 3.30 31.02 -24.59
CA ILE A 395 2.32 31.70 -23.73
C ILE A 395 3.03 32.31 -22.51
N THR A 396 2.76 33.59 -22.24
CA THR A 396 3.20 34.31 -21.04
C THR A 396 2.05 34.40 -20.04
N ILE A 397 2.26 33.95 -18.80
CA ILE A 397 1.24 34.00 -17.74
C ILE A 397 1.11 35.43 -17.17
N SER A 398 2.23 36.14 -17.04
CA SER A 398 2.28 37.53 -16.56
C SER A 398 3.26 38.36 -17.39
N ARG A 399 3.26 39.69 -17.22
CA ARG A 399 4.11 40.61 -18.01
C ARG A 399 5.61 40.37 -17.83
N SER A 400 6.03 39.90 -16.66
CA SER A 400 7.43 39.61 -16.31
C SER A 400 7.78 38.12 -16.39
N ALA A 401 6.80 37.24 -16.62
CA ALA A 401 7.04 35.80 -16.70
C ALA A 401 7.63 35.41 -18.06
N PRO A 402 8.53 34.41 -18.09
CA PRO A 402 9.04 33.86 -19.35
C PRO A 402 7.91 33.23 -20.16
N ALA A 403 8.03 33.29 -21.48
CA ALA A 403 7.10 32.61 -22.38
C ALA A 403 7.36 31.10 -22.35
N ILE A 404 6.31 30.31 -22.13
CA ILE A 404 6.38 28.85 -22.11
C ILE A 404 5.84 28.33 -23.45
N SER A 405 6.67 27.61 -24.21
CA SER A 405 6.29 26.95 -25.46
C SER A 405 5.89 25.50 -25.29
N HIS A 406 6.36 24.82 -24.25
CA HIS A 406 6.05 23.41 -24.00
C HIS A 406 6.26 23.04 -22.53
N LEU A 407 5.57 21.99 -22.10
CA LEU A 407 5.79 21.27 -20.85
C LEU A 407 5.82 19.78 -21.16
N MET A 408 6.78 19.07 -20.57
CA MET A 408 6.98 17.64 -20.78
C MET A 408 7.01 16.90 -19.45
N PHE A 409 6.38 15.72 -19.44
CA PHE A 409 6.53 14.74 -18.37
C PHE A 409 6.71 13.36 -19.00
N ALA A 410 7.97 12.94 -19.12
CA ALA A 410 8.37 11.78 -19.92
C ALA A 410 7.86 11.92 -21.36
N ASP A 411 6.97 11.04 -21.83
CA ASP A 411 6.37 11.08 -23.17
C ASP A 411 5.15 12.01 -23.28
N ASP A 412 4.50 12.35 -22.16
CA ASP A 412 3.38 13.30 -22.14
C ASP A 412 3.90 14.72 -22.46
N THR A 413 3.63 15.22 -23.66
CA THR A 413 4.04 16.55 -24.12
C THR A 413 2.85 17.45 -24.36
N ILE A 414 2.87 18.66 -23.80
CA ILE A 414 1.91 19.73 -24.11
C ILE A 414 2.67 20.90 -24.70
N LEU A 415 2.26 21.32 -25.89
CA LEU A 415 2.78 22.50 -26.56
C LEU A 415 1.84 23.69 -26.36
N PHE A 416 2.39 24.88 -26.18
CA PHE A 416 1.67 26.12 -25.92
C PHE A 416 2.12 27.17 -26.93
N ALA A 417 1.17 27.75 -27.66
CA ALA A 417 1.48 28.80 -28.63
C ALA A 417 0.30 29.71 -28.91
N ARG A 418 0.56 30.81 -29.63
CA ARG A 418 -0.50 31.64 -30.21
C ARG A 418 -1.20 30.88 -31.35
N ALA A 419 -2.53 30.94 -31.38
CA ALA A 419 -3.35 30.25 -32.37
C ALA A 419 -3.31 30.97 -33.74
N ASN A 420 -2.27 30.72 -34.52
CA ASN A 420 -2.13 31.21 -35.89
C ASN A 420 -1.38 30.18 -36.77
N LYS A 421 -1.46 30.36 -38.09
CA LYS A 421 -0.86 29.45 -39.07
C LYS A 421 0.66 29.34 -38.92
N GLN A 422 1.36 30.45 -38.75
CA GLN A 422 2.82 30.51 -38.62
C GLN A 422 3.36 29.64 -37.47
N ASN A 423 2.75 29.73 -36.29
CA ASN A 423 3.15 28.93 -35.13
C ASN A 423 2.86 27.43 -35.36
N VAL A 424 1.72 27.11 -35.97
CA VAL A 424 1.37 25.71 -36.29
C VAL A 424 2.35 25.12 -37.31
N ASP A 425 2.69 25.85 -38.37
CA ASP A 425 3.67 25.42 -39.37
C ASP A 425 5.05 25.19 -38.73
N THR A 426 5.46 26.07 -37.81
CA THR A 426 6.74 25.93 -37.09
C THR A 426 6.74 24.73 -36.15
N ILE A 427 5.65 24.49 -35.44
CA ILE A 427 5.48 23.31 -34.57
C ILE A 427 5.51 22.03 -35.41
N LEU A 428 4.77 21.98 -36.52
CA LEU A 428 4.75 20.82 -37.42
C LEU A 428 6.12 20.53 -38.02
N LYS A 429 6.87 21.57 -38.40
CA LYS A 429 8.27 21.42 -38.84
C LYS A 429 9.12 20.77 -37.75
N CYS A 430 9.07 21.27 -36.51
CA CYS A 430 9.82 20.70 -35.39
C CYS A 430 9.45 19.23 -35.12
N ILE A 431 8.16 18.91 -35.13
CA ILE A 431 7.67 17.54 -34.94
C ILE A 431 8.16 16.64 -36.06
N ASN A 432 7.99 17.03 -37.33
CA ASN A 432 8.40 16.23 -38.48
C ASN A 432 9.91 15.99 -38.51
N THR A 433 10.72 17.01 -38.20
CA THR A 433 12.18 16.88 -38.08
C THR A 433 12.54 15.90 -36.95
N TYR A 434 11.91 16.03 -35.78
CA TYR A 434 12.13 15.12 -34.67
C TYR A 434 11.70 13.67 -34.99
N GLU A 435 10.56 13.47 -35.65
CA GLU A 435 10.10 12.14 -36.10
C GLU A 435 11.10 11.51 -37.09
N ALA A 436 11.59 12.31 -38.05
CA ALA A 436 12.56 11.86 -39.05
C ALA A 436 13.90 11.42 -38.44
N TRP A 437 14.41 12.15 -37.44
CA TRP A 437 15.68 11.81 -36.81
C TRP A 437 15.58 10.69 -35.77
N SER A 438 14.52 10.71 -34.97
CA SER A 438 14.42 9.88 -33.76
C SER A 438 13.70 8.54 -33.98
N GLY A 439 12.94 8.42 -35.08
CA GLY A 439 12.02 7.31 -35.36
C GLY A 439 10.72 7.34 -34.57
N GLN A 440 10.53 8.35 -33.70
CA GLN A 440 9.27 8.57 -33.01
C GLN A 440 8.15 8.91 -33.97
N LYS A 441 6.91 8.71 -33.52
CA LYS A 441 5.73 9.08 -34.30
C LYS A 441 4.61 9.56 -33.39
N CYS A 442 4.00 10.68 -33.71
CA CYS A 442 2.86 11.23 -33.00
C CYS A 442 1.60 10.45 -33.36
N ASN A 443 0.82 10.14 -32.34
CA ASN A 443 -0.49 9.55 -32.47
C ASN A 443 -1.54 10.65 -32.60
N LEU A 444 -1.80 11.06 -33.84
CA LEU A 444 -2.75 12.13 -34.15
C LEU A 444 -4.18 11.82 -33.66
N SER A 445 -4.56 10.53 -33.60
CA SER A 445 -5.89 10.12 -33.14
C SER A 445 -6.14 10.31 -31.64
N LYS A 446 -5.06 10.33 -30.85
CA LYS A 446 -5.08 10.55 -29.40
C LYS A 446 -4.59 11.93 -28.99
N SER A 447 -3.93 12.63 -29.91
CA SER A 447 -3.52 14.02 -29.73
C SER A 447 -4.74 14.93 -29.85
N SER A 448 -4.72 16.06 -29.15
CA SER A 448 -5.84 16.98 -29.08
C SER A 448 -5.36 18.42 -29.01
N VAL A 449 -6.24 19.36 -29.36
CA VAL A 449 -5.96 20.79 -29.28
C VAL A 449 -7.04 21.52 -28.49
N LEU A 450 -6.61 22.39 -27.58
CA LEU A 450 -7.45 23.30 -26.83
C LEU A 450 -7.25 24.72 -27.38
N PHE A 451 -8.34 25.43 -27.66
CA PHE A 451 -8.30 26.82 -28.11
C PHE A 451 -8.89 27.77 -27.07
N SER A 452 -8.39 29.00 -27.03
CA SER A 452 -9.00 30.07 -26.26
C SER A 452 -10.37 30.46 -26.83
N LYS A 453 -11.26 30.96 -25.96
CA LYS A 453 -12.64 31.33 -26.33
C LYS A 453 -12.73 32.43 -27.40
N ASN A 454 -11.72 33.30 -27.48
CA ASN A 454 -11.63 34.38 -28.45
C ASN A 454 -11.03 33.95 -29.81
N THR A 455 -10.75 32.66 -30.02
CA THR A 455 -10.26 32.15 -31.31
C THR A 455 -11.42 31.99 -32.29
N LEU A 456 -11.31 32.61 -33.48
CA LEU A 456 -12.33 32.53 -34.52
C LEU A 456 -12.58 31.07 -34.97
N PRO A 457 -13.84 30.66 -35.22
CA PRO A 457 -14.15 29.30 -35.67
C PRO A 457 -13.41 28.87 -36.95
N SER A 458 -13.22 29.79 -37.90
CA SER A 458 -12.45 29.54 -39.13
C SER A 458 -10.98 29.20 -38.84
N VAL A 459 -10.37 29.88 -37.88
CA VAL A 459 -8.99 29.62 -37.43
C VAL A 459 -8.91 28.27 -36.73
N LYS A 460 -9.89 27.94 -35.86
CA LYS A 460 -9.95 26.62 -35.20
C LYS A 460 -10.03 25.49 -36.22
N GLN A 461 -10.93 25.58 -37.20
CA GLN A 461 -11.09 24.56 -38.24
C GLN A 461 -9.83 24.41 -39.08
N ASN A 462 -9.19 25.52 -39.47
CA ASN A 462 -7.93 25.49 -40.22
C ASN A 462 -6.80 24.80 -39.42
N ILE A 463 -6.59 25.21 -38.17
CA ILE A 463 -5.54 24.63 -37.31
C ILE A 463 -5.81 23.14 -37.04
N SER A 464 -7.05 22.77 -36.72
CA SER A 464 -7.42 21.36 -36.51
C SER A 464 -7.24 20.52 -37.77
N GLY A 465 -7.53 21.09 -38.96
CA GLY A 465 -7.29 20.44 -40.25
C GLY A 465 -5.82 20.25 -40.56
N MET A 466 -4.98 21.26 -40.30
CA MET A 466 -3.52 21.19 -40.48
C MET A 466 -2.87 20.15 -39.55
N LEU A 467 -3.24 20.16 -38.27
CA LEU A 467 -2.71 19.23 -37.27
C LEU A 467 -3.33 17.82 -37.38
N LYS A 468 -4.49 17.69 -38.03
CA LYS A 468 -5.32 16.47 -38.07
C LYS A 468 -5.66 15.92 -36.67
N VAL A 469 -5.85 16.82 -35.70
CA VAL A 469 -6.20 16.48 -34.31
C VAL A 469 -7.61 16.96 -33.95
N LYS A 470 -8.19 16.34 -32.92
CA LYS A 470 -9.53 16.71 -32.43
C LYS A 470 -9.45 17.88 -31.46
N GLU A 471 -10.49 18.73 -31.45
CA GLU A 471 -10.65 19.76 -30.42
C GLU A 471 -10.96 19.10 -29.07
N CYS A 472 -10.27 19.51 -28.01
CA CYS A 472 -10.44 18.99 -26.66
C CYS A 472 -11.75 19.49 -26.04
N LEU A 473 -12.70 18.58 -25.80
CA LEU A 473 -14.03 18.87 -25.24
C LEU A 473 -14.05 18.92 -23.69
N GLY A 474 -12.89 18.75 -23.04
CA GLY A 474 -12.70 18.92 -21.60
C GLY A 474 -12.81 17.66 -20.74
N ASN A 475 -12.97 16.47 -21.34
CA ASN A 475 -12.96 15.19 -20.61
C ASN A 475 -11.57 14.56 -20.52
N GLU A 476 -10.58 15.19 -21.12
CA GLU A 476 -9.23 14.67 -21.18
C GLU A 476 -8.51 14.84 -19.85
N LYS A 477 -7.58 13.91 -19.57
CA LYS A 477 -6.74 13.94 -18.37
C LYS A 477 -5.29 14.22 -18.75
N HIS A 478 -4.58 14.93 -17.88
CA HIS A 478 -3.13 15.10 -17.91
C HIS A 478 -2.58 14.75 -16.51
N LEU A 479 -1.59 13.86 -16.45
CA LEU A 479 -0.97 13.39 -15.19
C LEU A 479 -2.00 12.97 -14.12
N GLY A 480 -3.10 12.33 -14.55
CA GLY A 480 -4.16 11.84 -13.67
C GLY A 480 -5.18 12.87 -13.20
N MET A 481 -5.04 14.14 -13.59
CA MET A 481 -5.94 15.27 -13.31
C MET A 481 -6.75 15.66 -14.55
N PRO A 482 -7.95 16.24 -14.41
CA PRO A 482 -8.67 16.87 -15.51
C PRO A 482 -7.79 17.93 -16.20
N PHE A 483 -7.73 17.91 -17.53
CA PHE A 483 -6.94 18.87 -18.31
C PHE A 483 -7.57 20.26 -18.34
N VAL A 484 -8.91 20.33 -18.34
CA VAL A 484 -9.67 21.58 -18.29
C VAL A 484 -10.66 21.51 -17.13
N PHE A 485 -10.54 22.44 -16.17
CA PHE A 485 -11.56 22.68 -15.15
C PHE A 485 -12.57 23.67 -15.73
N LYS A 486 -13.84 23.26 -15.86
CA LYS A 486 -14.93 24.09 -16.38
C LYS A 486 -15.51 24.98 -15.27
N ARG A 487 -15.66 24.48 -14.03
CA ARG A 487 -16.09 25.20 -12.78
C ARG A 487 -15.69 24.44 -11.49
N LYS A 488 -15.63 25.12 -10.33
CA LYS A 488 -15.41 24.50 -8.99
C LYS A 488 -16.62 23.67 -8.49
N ASN A 489 -17.10 22.72 -9.27
CA ASN A 489 -18.27 21.89 -8.94
C ASN A 489 -17.85 20.49 -8.48
N ARG A 490 -18.70 19.86 -7.65
CA ARG A 490 -18.51 18.49 -7.13
C ARG A 490 -18.31 17.45 -8.25
N GLU A 491 -18.88 17.69 -9.42
CA GLU A 491 -18.83 16.77 -10.58
C GLU A 491 -17.42 16.58 -11.15
N GLU A 492 -16.58 17.62 -11.14
CA GLU A 492 -15.22 17.53 -11.70
C GLU A 492 -14.31 16.64 -10.85
N PHE A 493 -14.66 16.41 -9.58
CA PHE A 493 -13.95 15.53 -8.67
C PHE A 493 -14.59 14.14 -8.55
N LYS A 494 -15.63 13.83 -9.35
CA LYS A 494 -16.27 12.51 -9.36
C LYS A 494 -15.28 11.39 -9.69
N PHE A 495 -14.26 11.68 -10.50
CA PHE A 495 -13.20 10.70 -10.79
C PHE A 495 -12.43 10.23 -9.54
N LEU A 496 -12.32 11.04 -8.48
CA LEU A 496 -11.67 10.63 -7.22
C LEU A 496 -12.55 9.63 -6.49
N ARG A 497 -13.85 9.95 -6.38
CA ARG A 497 -14.86 9.05 -5.81
C ARG A 497 -14.86 7.71 -6.53
N ASP A 498 -14.95 7.73 -7.86
CA ASP A 498 -15.02 6.52 -8.67
C ASP A 498 -13.72 5.68 -8.56
N LYS A 499 -12.54 6.33 -8.47
CA LYS A 499 -11.28 5.63 -8.20
C LYS A 499 -11.27 4.93 -6.85
N ILE A 500 -11.72 5.59 -5.77
CA ILE A 500 -11.78 4.97 -4.43
C ILE A 500 -12.80 3.84 -4.41
N LEU A 501 -13.98 4.06 -5.00
CA LEU A 501 -15.05 3.07 -5.08
C LEU A 501 -14.61 1.82 -5.85
N GLN A 502 -13.97 1.98 -7.02
CA GLN A 502 -13.43 0.85 -7.80
C GLN A 502 -12.37 0.06 -7.01
N ARG A 503 -11.58 0.71 -6.15
CA ARG A 503 -10.62 0.02 -5.27
C ARG A 503 -11.33 -0.75 -4.17
N ILE A 504 -12.27 -0.11 -3.49
CA ILE A 504 -13.06 -0.70 -2.40
C ILE A 504 -13.84 -1.93 -2.88
N GLU A 505 -14.54 -1.83 -4.01
CA GLU A 505 -15.27 -2.95 -4.61
C GLU A 505 -14.34 -4.08 -5.04
N GLY A 506 -13.14 -3.72 -5.52
CA GLY A 506 -12.10 -4.68 -5.88
C GLY A 506 -11.50 -5.45 -4.70
N TRP A 507 -11.64 -4.97 -3.46
CA TRP A 507 -10.94 -5.52 -2.30
C TRP A 507 -11.51 -6.81 -1.70
N LYS A 508 -12.54 -7.42 -2.30
CA LYS A 508 -13.09 -8.74 -1.89
C LYS A 508 -13.19 -8.91 -0.37
N PHE A 509 -13.89 -7.97 0.25
CA PHE A 509 -13.96 -7.79 1.70
C PHE A 509 -14.36 -9.02 2.52
N ARG A 510 -14.99 -10.02 1.90
CA ARG A 510 -15.31 -11.32 2.53
C ARG A 510 -14.08 -12.05 3.05
N PHE A 511 -12.89 -11.70 2.55
CA PHE A 511 -11.62 -12.29 2.95
C PHE A 511 -10.75 -11.34 3.80
N LEU A 512 -11.26 -10.18 4.22
CA LEU A 512 -10.47 -9.18 4.92
C LEU A 512 -10.92 -9.02 6.37
N SER A 513 -9.96 -9.24 7.27
CA SER A 513 -10.05 -8.84 8.67
C SER A 513 -10.20 -7.31 8.79
N LEU A 514 -10.68 -6.82 9.94
CA LEU A 514 -10.75 -5.38 10.20
C LEU A 514 -9.35 -4.73 10.20
N ALA A 515 -8.32 -5.47 10.62
CA ALA A 515 -6.91 -5.08 10.50
C ALA A 515 -6.51 -4.88 9.03
N GLY A 516 -6.85 -5.84 8.17
CA GLY A 516 -6.60 -5.77 6.73
C GLY A 516 -7.32 -4.59 6.09
N ARG A 517 -8.58 -4.33 6.46
CA ARG A 517 -9.34 -3.15 5.99
C ARG A 517 -8.68 -1.85 6.42
N THR A 518 -8.28 -1.72 7.69
CA THR A 518 -7.59 -0.53 8.22
C THR A 518 -6.29 -0.27 7.46
N THR A 519 -5.52 -1.32 7.20
CA THR A 519 -4.26 -1.24 6.43
C THR A 519 -4.52 -0.75 5.01
N LEU A 520 -5.53 -1.28 4.32
CA LEU A 520 -5.91 -0.86 2.97
C LEU A 520 -6.43 0.58 2.92
N VAL A 521 -7.22 0.99 3.92
CA VAL A 521 -7.69 2.37 4.03
C VAL A 521 -6.51 3.32 4.16
N LYS A 522 -5.63 3.08 5.15
CA LYS A 522 -4.48 3.96 5.42
C LYS A 522 -3.48 4.00 4.27
N SER A 523 -3.15 2.84 3.69
CA SER A 523 -2.12 2.74 2.65
C SER A 523 -2.60 3.11 1.24
N VAL A 524 -3.88 2.90 0.93
CA VAL A 524 -4.41 3.07 -0.44
C VAL A 524 -5.57 4.06 -0.51
N ALA A 525 -6.65 3.90 0.26
CA ALA A 525 -7.83 4.75 0.08
C ALA A 525 -7.55 6.21 0.46
N SER A 526 -6.90 6.43 1.61
CA SER A 526 -6.55 7.75 2.12
C SER A 526 -5.40 8.41 1.33
N SER A 527 -4.59 7.64 0.61
CA SER A 527 -3.46 8.17 -0.17
C SER A 527 -3.85 8.62 -1.58
N ILE A 528 -4.93 8.08 -2.15
CA ILE A 528 -5.42 8.46 -3.49
C ILE A 528 -5.70 9.97 -3.62
N PRO A 529 -6.41 10.64 -2.68
CA PRO A 529 -6.71 12.06 -2.80
C PRO A 529 -5.50 12.99 -2.62
N ILE A 530 -4.43 12.53 -1.96
CA ILE A 530 -3.28 13.37 -1.56
C ILE A 530 -2.69 14.09 -2.77
N TYR A 531 -2.50 13.38 -3.88
CA TYR A 531 -1.98 13.98 -5.10
C TYR A 531 -2.87 15.11 -5.62
N THR A 532 -4.19 14.91 -5.68
CA THR A 532 -5.12 15.95 -6.11
C THR A 532 -5.20 17.11 -5.13
N MET A 533 -5.15 16.83 -3.82
CA MET A 533 -5.11 17.87 -2.77
C MET A 533 -3.85 18.73 -2.88
N SER A 534 -2.73 18.17 -3.35
CA SER A 534 -1.47 18.89 -3.52
C SER A 534 -1.49 19.90 -4.67
N THR A 535 -2.32 19.66 -5.70
CA THR A 535 -2.45 20.56 -6.86
C THR A 535 -3.69 21.46 -6.79
N CYS A 536 -4.77 21.00 -6.18
CA CYS A 536 -6.07 21.67 -6.23
C CYS A 536 -6.82 21.59 -4.91
N ARG A 537 -7.57 22.65 -4.58
CA ARG A 537 -8.47 22.64 -3.41
C ARG A 537 -9.73 21.83 -3.71
N ILE A 538 -9.89 20.71 -3.00
CA ILE A 538 -11.07 19.84 -3.12
C ILE A 538 -12.28 20.45 -2.37
N PRO A 539 -13.50 20.45 -2.95
CA PRO A 539 -14.70 20.89 -2.26
C PRO A 539 -15.01 20.03 -1.02
N LEU A 540 -15.44 20.67 0.08
CA LEU A 540 -15.78 19.96 1.33
C LEU A 540 -16.86 18.87 1.14
N GLY A 541 -17.83 19.10 0.25
CA GLY A 541 -18.85 18.11 -0.08
C GLY A 541 -18.27 16.83 -0.69
N THR A 542 -17.22 16.94 -1.52
CA THR A 542 -16.49 15.79 -2.05
C THR A 542 -15.72 15.09 -0.94
N CYS A 543 -15.01 15.82 -0.05
CA CYS A 543 -14.29 15.21 1.07
C CYS A 543 -15.21 14.36 1.96
N ARG A 544 -16.38 14.91 2.34
CA ARG A 544 -17.39 14.19 3.14
C ARG A 544 -17.90 12.93 2.43
N GLU A 545 -18.01 12.95 1.10
CA GLU A 545 -18.40 11.78 0.32
C GLU A 545 -17.32 10.70 0.31
N LEU A 546 -16.03 11.08 0.17
CA LEU A 546 -14.92 10.14 0.26
C LEU A 546 -14.83 9.52 1.66
N ASP A 547 -14.97 10.33 2.71
CA ASP A 547 -14.98 9.85 4.10
C ASP A 547 -16.14 8.88 4.36
N SER A 548 -17.33 9.17 3.81
CA SER A 548 -18.49 8.27 3.91
C SER A 548 -18.22 6.92 3.27
N LEU A 549 -17.59 6.88 2.08
CA LEU A 549 -17.21 5.64 1.41
C LEU A 549 -16.19 4.83 2.22
N ILE A 550 -15.17 5.49 2.75
CA ILE A 550 -14.12 4.86 3.57
C ILE A 550 -14.71 4.31 4.87
N ARG A 551 -15.52 5.11 5.57
CA ARG A 551 -16.21 4.75 6.81
C ARG A 551 -17.07 3.52 6.59
N LYS A 552 -17.90 3.54 5.54
CA LYS A 552 -18.78 2.43 5.21
C LYS A 552 -17.99 1.17 4.91
N PHE A 553 -16.96 1.24 4.05
CA PHE A 553 -16.08 0.11 3.77
C PHE A 553 -15.44 -0.49 5.03
N TRP A 554 -14.97 0.35 5.95
CA TRP A 554 -14.33 -0.12 7.18
C TRP A 554 -15.29 -0.96 8.03
N TRP A 555 -16.51 -0.46 8.26
CA TRP A 555 -17.53 -1.13 9.06
C TRP A 555 -18.10 -2.40 8.39
N THR A 556 -18.60 -2.29 7.16
CA THR A 556 -19.35 -3.40 6.51
C THR A 556 -18.49 -4.30 5.66
N GLY A 557 -17.30 -3.86 5.27
CA GLY A 557 -16.47 -4.51 4.26
C GLY A 557 -16.98 -4.28 2.83
N GLY A 558 -18.29 -4.26 2.59
CA GLY A 558 -18.88 -4.03 1.26
C GLY A 558 -19.68 -2.73 1.16
N ASN A 559 -19.89 -2.23 -0.06
CA ASN A 559 -20.67 -1.00 -0.28
C ASN A 559 -22.17 -1.28 -0.57
N ASP A 560 -22.60 -2.54 -0.59
CA ASP A 560 -23.91 -2.95 -1.09
C ASP A 560 -25.08 -2.57 -0.18
N LYS A 561 -24.85 -2.45 1.14
CA LYS A 561 -25.91 -2.14 2.10
C LYS A 561 -26.09 -0.63 2.27
N GLN A 562 -27.29 -0.10 2.04
CA GLN A 562 -27.60 1.33 2.26
C GLN A 562 -27.48 1.73 3.74
N ARG A 563 -27.89 0.85 4.67
CA ARG A 563 -27.77 1.03 6.12
C ARG A 563 -26.77 0.04 6.70
N TYR A 564 -26.01 0.48 7.71
CA TYR A 564 -25.06 -0.35 8.44
C TYR A 564 -25.00 0.04 9.91
N MET A 565 -24.63 -0.93 10.74
CA MET A 565 -24.43 -0.71 12.17
C MET A 565 -23.00 -0.22 12.41
N ALA A 566 -22.88 0.98 12.98
CA ALA A 566 -21.63 1.51 13.49
C ALA A 566 -21.70 1.48 15.03
N LEU A 567 -20.90 0.63 15.65
CA LEU A 567 -20.92 0.42 17.12
C LEU A 567 -20.33 1.61 17.89
N THR A 568 -19.59 2.49 17.20
CA THR A 568 -19.11 3.76 17.76
C THR A 568 -19.11 4.83 16.67
N SER A 569 -19.16 6.10 17.07
CA SER A 569 -19.13 7.21 16.12
C SER A 569 -17.77 7.31 15.45
N TRP A 570 -17.76 7.69 14.17
CA TRP A 570 -16.51 7.83 13.42
C TRP A 570 -15.60 8.93 13.98
N ASP A 571 -16.20 9.98 14.53
CA ASP A 571 -15.45 11.10 15.11
C ASP A 571 -14.76 10.73 16.44
N LYS A 572 -15.23 9.66 17.12
CA LYS A 572 -14.52 9.02 18.24
C LYS A 572 -13.39 8.10 17.78
N LEU A 573 -13.47 7.56 16.55
CA LEU A 573 -12.45 6.68 15.97
C LEU A 573 -11.32 7.43 15.25
N CYS A 574 -11.61 8.62 14.75
CA CYS A 574 -10.71 9.40 13.90
C CYS A 574 -10.68 10.86 14.38
N HIS A 575 -9.57 11.28 14.98
CA HIS A 575 -9.35 12.68 15.35
C HIS A 575 -8.62 13.45 14.23
N PRO A 576 -9.00 14.70 13.95
CA PRO A 576 -8.27 15.56 13.03
C PRO A 576 -6.82 15.76 13.48
N LEU A 577 -5.87 15.67 12.55
CA LEU A 577 -4.45 15.99 12.82
C LEU A 577 -4.27 17.43 13.32
N VAL A 578 -5.14 18.35 12.89
CA VAL A 578 -5.03 19.76 13.30
C VAL A 578 -5.09 19.93 14.83
N ASN A 579 -5.73 19.00 15.56
CA ASN A 579 -5.85 19.03 17.01
C ASN A 579 -4.49 18.97 17.73
N GLY A 580 -3.47 18.35 17.12
CA GLY A 580 -2.10 18.32 17.66
C GLY A 580 -1.12 19.17 16.88
N SER A 581 -1.59 19.99 15.93
CA SER A 581 -0.73 20.84 15.11
C SER A 581 -0.54 22.21 15.74
N LEU A 582 0.62 22.81 15.51
CA LEU A 582 0.93 24.20 15.82
C LEU A 582 1.76 24.77 14.67
N THR A 583 1.50 26.01 14.28
CA THR A 583 2.31 26.67 13.26
C THR A 583 3.29 27.63 13.92
N LEU A 584 4.58 27.36 13.78
CA LEU A 584 5.64 28.28 14.18
C LEU A 584 5.63 29.49 13.25
N VAL A 585 5.56 30.67 13.84
CA VAL A 585 5.35 31.92 13.12
C VAL A 585 6.68 32.40 12.54
N GLY A 586 6.81 32.36 11.22
CA GLY A 586 7.87 33.04 10.47
C GLY A 586 7.38 34.42 10.06
N ARG A 587 7.11 34.60 8.77
CA ARG A 587 6.53 35.84 8.21
C ARG A 587 5.03 36.00 8.51
N GLY A 588 4.32 34.94 8.87
CA GLY A 588 2.89 34.95 9.21
C GLY A 588 1.94 35.09 8.01
N VAL A 589 2.48 35.21 6.79
CA VAL A 589 1.71 35.48 5.55
C VAL A 589 0.94 34.25 5.09
N SER A 590 1.43 33.05 5.42
CA SER A 590 0.75 31.80 5.04
C SER A 590 -0.19 31.26 6.12
N ILE A 591 -0.22 31.91 7.30
CA ILE A 591 -1.01 31.49 8.45
C ILE A 591 -2.39 32.16 8.42
N ASP A 592 -3.46 31.39 8.17
CA ASP A 592 -4.85 31.84 8.36
C ASP A 592 -5.09 32.00 9.87
N ILE A 593 -5.15 33.26 10.31
CA ILE A 593 -5.27 33.65 11.72
C ILE A 593 -6.45 32.96 12.44
N TRP A 594 -7.50 32.60 11.71
CA TRP A 594 -8.74 32.08 12.29
C TRP A 594 -8.82 30.56 12.36
N LYS A 595 -8.02 29.85 11.56
CA LYS A 595 -8.19 28.40 11.34
C LYS A 595 -6.96 27.59 11.66
N GLN A 596 -5.78 28.18 11.55
CA GLN A 596 -4.52 27.49 11.79
C GLN A 596 -4.04 27.81 13.20
N PRO A 597 -3.87 26.80 14.08
CA PRO A 597 -3.41 27.05 15.44
C PRO A 597 -1.97 27.60 15.41
N TRP A 598 -1.79 28.80 15.94
CA TRP A 598 -0.49 29.49 16.05
C TRP A 598 -0.18 29.96 17.47
N ILE A 599 -1.13 29.81 18.41
CA ILE A 599 -0.97 30.15 19.83
C ILE A 599 -0.56 28.88 20.59
N PRO A 600 0.68 28.80 21.12
CA PRO A 600 1.23 27.54 21.63
C PRO A 600 0.51 26.97 22.85
N TRP A 601 -0.02 27.83 23.72
CA TRP A 601 -0.63 27.40 24.99
C TRP A 601 -2.10 27.01 24.89
N LEU A 602 -2.77 27.26 23.77
CA LEU A 602 -4.18 26.89 23.58
C LEU A 602 -4.29 25.53 22.91
N ASP A 603 -5.27 24.72 23.32
CA ASP A 603 -5.72 23.61 22.50
C ASP A 603 -6.51 24.09 21.27
N TYR A 604 -6.86 23.18 20.36
CA TYR A 604 -7.50 23.55 19.11
C TYR A 604 -8.93 24.08 19.30
N ASP A 605 -9.68 23.56 20.29
CA ASP A 605 -11.06 23.97 20.54
C ASP A 605 -11.13 25.31 21.27
N GLU A 606 -10.24 25.53 22.24
CA GLU A 606 -9.98 26.83 22.89
C GLU A 606 -9.56 27.88 21.86
N PHE A 607 -8.63 27.52 20.96
CA PHE A 607 -8.19 28.38 19.87
C PHE A 607 -9.36 28.80 18.97
N LEU A 608 -10.18 27.85 18.50
CA LEU A 608 -11.33 28.16 17.65
C LEU A 608 -12.36 29.03 18.36
N THR A 609 -12.58 28.79 19.65
CA THR A 609 -13.51 29.59 20.47
C THR A 609 -13.03 31.03 20.59
N LEU A 610 -11.75 31.23 20.92
CA LEU A 610 -11.13 32.56 20.95
C LEU A 610 -11.23 33.23 19.58
N MET A 611 -10.87 32.53 18.49
CA MET A 611 -10.87 33.10 17.14
C MET A 611 -12.26 33.46 16.66
N ARG A 612 -13.31 32.70 16.98
CA ARG A 612 -14.70 33.07 16.65
C ARG A 612 -15.14 34.38 17.33
N ASN A 613 -14.79 34.54 18.60
CA ASN A 613 -15.11 35.74 19.40
C ASN A 613 -14.31 36.98 18.96
N VAL A 614 -13.11 36.80 18.42
CA VAL A 614 -12.29 37.89 17.89
C VAL A 614 -12.72 38.25 16.47
N ARG A 615 -13.01 37.24 15.63
CA ARG A 615 -13.39 37.42 14.23
C ARG A 615 -14.70 38.20 14.05
N SER A 616 -15.65 38.06 14.97
CA SER A 616 -16.88 38.86 14.98
C SER A 616 -16.60 40.35 15.15
N ARG A 617 -15.54 40.71 15.87
CA ARG A 617 -15.12 42.10 16.14
C ARG A 617 -14.13 42.64 15.10
N PHE A 618 -13.33 41.77 14.48
CA PHE A 618 -12.28 42.14 13.52
C PHE A 618 -12.28 41.27 12.25
N PRO A 619 -13.32 41.32 11.40
CA PRO A 619 -13.48 40.42 10.26
C PRO A 619 -12.48 40.66 9.10
N LEU A 620 -11.79 41.80 9.09
CA LEU A 620 -10.88 42.20 8.01
C LEU A 620 -9.49 41.56 8.09
N LEU A 621 -9.10 41.01 9.25
CA LEU A 621 -7.84 40.27 9.38
C LEU A 621 -7.96 38.93 8.65
N LYS A 622 -6.93 38.56 7.89
CA LYS A 622 -6.89 37.33 7.09
C LYS A 622 -5.71 36.46 7.46
N THR A 623 -4.55 37.07 7.68
CA THR A 623 -3.31 36.37 7.96
C THR A 623 -2.68 36.85 9.24
N LEU A 624 -1.80 36.04 9.83
CA LEU A 624 -1.05 36.45 11.01
C LEU A 624 -0.05 37.58 10.69
N GLY A 625 0.35 37.70 9.41
CA GLY A 625 1.11 38.83 8.90
C GLY A 625 0.39 40.17 9.09
N ASP A 626 -0.95 40.20 9.13
CA ASP A 626 -1.74 41.42 9.36
C ASP A 626 -1.58 41.96 10.79
N LEU A 627 -1.07 41.14 11.72
CA LEU A 627 -0.73 41.51 13.10
C LEU A 627 0.75 41.80 13.30
N SER A 628 1.51 41.86 12.21
CA SER A 628 2.95 42.10 12.23
C SER A 628 3.29 43.54 11.81
N ASN A 629 4.39 44.04 12.33
CA ASN A 629 5.06 45.25 11.84
C ASN A 629 5.83 44.94 10.55
N SER A 630 6.27 45.98 9.84
CA SER A 630 7.08 45.86 8.60
C SER A 630 8.45 45.21 8.81
N ASP A 631 8.96 45.18 10.05
CA ASP A 631 10.20 44.53 10.47
C ASP A 631 10.03 43.02 10.75
N GLY A 632 8.81 42.48 10.62
CA GLY A 632 8.52 41.10 10.98
C GLY A 632 8.40 40.85 12.48
N GLY A 633 8.28 41.90 13.31
CA GLY A 633 7.92 41.82 14.72
C GLY A 633 6.40 41.87 14.95
N TRP A 634 5.94 41.59 16.17
CA TRP A 634 4.52 41.75 16.53
C TRP A 634 4.15 43.24 16.63
N ASN A 635 3.03 43.65 16.02
CA ASN A 635 2.47 44.98 16.24
C ASN A 635 1.74 45.01 17.59
N ARG A 636 2.46 45.39 18.65
CA ARG A 636 1.96 45.32 20.03
C ARG A 636 0.66 46.10 20.25
N SER A 637 0.48 47.27 19.61
CA SER A 637 -0.75 48.06 19.79
C SER A 637 -1.95 47.38 19.13
N LEU A 638 -1.75 46.83 17.92
CA LEU A 638 -2.79 46.12 17.18
C LEU A 638 -3.16 44.79 17.86
N VAL A 639 -2.16 44.03 18.30
CA VAL A 639 -2.36 42.76 19.01
C VAL A 639 -3.13 42.98 20.31
N SER A 640 -2.74 43.97 21.12
CA SER A 640 -3.47 44.30 22.36
C SER A 640 -4.87 44.84 22.11
N LYS A 641 -5.11 45.54 20.98
CA LYS A 641 -6.45 45.97 20.56
C LYS A 641 -7.34 44.79 20.14
N VAL A 642 -6.77 43.79 19.48
CA VAL A 642 -7.50 42.64 18.93
C VAL A 642 -7.81 41.59 20.00
N PHE A 643 -6.85 41.30 20.90
CA PHE A 643 -6.96 40.23 21.89
C PHE A 643 -7.13 40.72 23.34
N GLY A 644 -7.06 42.03 23.59
CA GLY A 644 -7.01 42.60 24.93
C GLY A 644 -5.58 42.70 25.47
N SER A 645 -5.34 43.52 26.50
CA SER A 645 -4.01 43.79 27.06
C SER A 645 -3.29 42.52 27.53
N ASP A 646 -3.98 41.66 28.27
CA ASP A 646 -3.35 40.54 28.97
C ASP A 646 -3.01 39.40 28.02
N MET A 647 -3.93 39.06 27.11
CA MET A 647 -3.68 38.07 26.06
C MET A 647 -2.73 38.62 24.99
N GLY A 648 -2.85 39.91 24.65
CA GLY A 648 -2.00 40.57 23.68
C GLY A 648 -0.53 40.59 24.08
N ASN A 649 -0.25 40.87 25.36
CA ASN A 649 1.11 40.78 25.91
C ASN A 649 1.68 39.37 25.83
N LYS A 650 0.88 38.34 26.13
CA LYS A 650 1.30 36.93 25.98
C LYS A 650 1.59 36.57 24.52
N ILE A 651 0.74 37.01 23.59
CA ILE A 651 0.92 36.81 22.14
C ILE A 651 2.22 37.46 21.67
N CYS A 652 2.51 38.68 22.11
CA CYS A 652 3.73 39.39 21.73
C CYS A 652 5.03 38.70 22.21
N ASN A 653 4.93 37.80 23.21
CA ASN A 653 6.05 37.00 23.71
C ASN A 653 6.24 35.68 22.95
N ILE A 654 5.37 35.33 21.99
CA ILE A 654 5.58 34.16 21.11
C ILE A 654 6.81 34.43 20.26
N THR A 655 7.84 33.60 20.43
CA THR A 655 9.07 33.63 19.63
C THR A 655 8.75 33.34 18.17
N ARG A 656 9.12 34.29 17.29
CA ARG A 656 9.05 34.09 15.84
C ARG A 656 10.33 33.43 15.35
N LEU A 657 10.22 32.64 14.28
CA LEU A 657 11.39 32.13 13.56
C LEU A 657 12.22 33.33 13.04
N PRO A 658 13.55 33.18 12.88
CA PRO A 658 14.44 34.25 12.43
C PRO A 658 13.85 34.99 11.22
N THR A 659 14.01 36.32 11.17
CA THR A 659 13.16 37.33 10.51
C THR A 659 12.90 37.21 8.99
N ASN A 660 13.22 36.09 8.33
CA ASN A 660 12.80 35.76 6.96
C ASN A 660 12.41 34.28 6.75
N GLY A 661 12.32 33.47 7.82
CA GLY A 661 11.98 32.05 7.73
C GLY A 661 10.54 31.78 7.25
N PRO A 662 10.29 30.65 6.55
CA PRO A 662 8.94 30.23 6.21
C PRO A 662 8.14 29.83 7.46
N ASP A 663 6.82 30.06 7.44
CA ASP A 663 5.93 29.55 8.47
C ASP A 663 5.99 28.02 8.47
N THR A 664 6.20 27.42 9.64
CA THR A 664 6.51 25.98 9.72
C THR A 664 5.45 25.28 10.56
N LEU A 665 4.73 24.34 9.96
CA LEU A 665 3.78 23.49 10.68
C LEU A 665 4.56 22.42 11.46
N VAL A 666 4.36 22.39 12.78
CA VAL A 666 4.96 21.42 13.69
C VAL A 666 3.89 20.63 14.42
N TRP A 667 4.27 19.45 14.89
CA TRP A 667 3.48 18.68 15.83
C TRP A 667 3.72 19.21 17.25
N LYS A 668 2.72 19.90 17.80
CA LYS A 668 2.78 20.55 19.14
C LYS A 668 3.26 19.60 20.26
N PRO A 669 2.89 18.31 20.27
CA PRO A 669 3.32 17.36 21.31
C PRO A 669 4.79 16.95 21.29
N THR A 670 5.55 17.19 20.21
CA THR A 670 6.95 16.74 20.10
C THR A 670 7.93 17.90 20.17
N LYS A 671 9.05 17.70 20.88
CA LYS A 671 10.07 18.74 21.08
C LYS A 671 10.78 19.15 19.79
N ASP A 672 10.93 18.21 18.86
CA ASP A 672 11.52 18.41 17.53
C ASP A 672 10.48 18.84 16.48
N GLY A 673 9.20 18.93 16.87
CA GLY A 673 8.09 19.28 15.99
C GLY A 673 7.73 18.21 14.96
N SER A 674 8.32 17.02 15.01
CA SER A 674 8.07 15.95 14.04
C SER A 674 6.76 15.23 14.33
N PHE A 675 5.97 14.98 13.28
CA PHE A 675 4.77 14.15 13.41
C PHE A 675 5.15 12.67 13.39
N SER A 676 4.68 11.93 14.39
CA SER A 676 4.60 10.47 14.29
C SER A 676 3.24 9.98 14.81
N VAL A 677 2.76 8.87 14.25
CA VAL A 677 1.50 8.25 14.69
C VAL A 677 1.54 7.90 16.18
N LYS A 678 2.72 7.54 16.69
CA LYS A 678 2.98 7.23 18.10
C LYS A 678 2.76 8.44 19.01
N GLU A 679 3.35 9.59 18.65
CA GLU A 679 3.24 10.81 19.46
C GLU A 679 1.86 11.46 19.32
N ALA A 680 1.21 11.30 18.17
CA ALA A 680 -0.17 11.74 17.98
C ALA A 680 -1.16 10.97 18.86
N TYR A 681 -0.98 9.65 19.00
CA TYR A 681 -1.78 8.84 19.91
C TYR A 681 -1.61 9.25 21.37
N ARG A 682 -0.38 9.55 21.81
CA ARG A 682 -0.12 10.07 23.17
C ARG A 682 -0.81 11.41 23.42
N ALA A 683 -0.75 12.32 22.45
CA ALA A 683 -1.31 13.65 22.57
C ALA A 683 -2.85 13.69 22.62
N LEU A 684 -3.52 12.71 21.99
CA LEU A 684 -4.98 12.58 22.04
C LEU A 684 -5.48 11.97 23.36
N ASN A 685 -4.57 11.40 24.15
CA ASN A 685 -4.89 10.80 25.45
C ASN A 685 -4.02 11.40 26.59
N PRO A 686 -4.03 12.73 26.81
CA PRO A 686 -3.16 13.36 27.79
C PRO A 686 -3.61 13.13 29.24
N ASN A 687 -4.92 12.89 29.46
CA ASN A 687 -5.55 12.71 30.77
C ASN A 687 -6.49 11.48 30.81
N GLN A 688 -6.07 10.32 30.29
CA GLN A 688 -6.64 9.07 30.81
C GLN A 688 -5.99 8.78 32.18
N GLY A 689 -6.33 9.62 33.15
CA GLY A 689 -6.51 9.18 34.52
C GLY A 689 -7.85 8.44 34.55
N ASN A 690 -7.76 7.16 34.93
CA ASN A 690 -8.78 6.12 34.97
C ASN A 690 -9.15 5.51 33.59
N ASP A 691 -8.74 4.29 33.23
CA ASP A 691 -8.15 3.23 34.07
C ASP A 691 -7.04 2.42 33.40
N TYR A 692 -6.52 2.79 32.21
CA TYR A 692 -5.37 2.09 31.64
C TYR A 692 -4.16 2.91 31.22
N ASN A 693 -3.07 2.69 31.98
CA ASN A 693 -1.70 3.13 31.70
C ASN A 693 -1.40 3.02 30.19
N PRO A 694 -0.86 4.04 29.50
CA PRO A 694 -0.40 3.92 28.11
C PRO A 694 0.55 2.74 27.88
N LYS A 695 1.25 2.29 28.94
CA LYS A 695 2.02 1.05 28.95
C LYS A 695 1.14 -0.18 28.70
N PHE A 696 -0.06 -0.26 29.29
CA PHE A 696 -1.02 -1.36 29.08
C PHE A 696 -1.44 -1.52 27.62
N TRP A 697 -1.85 -0.43 26.96
CA TRP A 697 -2.19 -0.50 25.52
C TRP A 697 -0.97 -0.86 24.65
N ASN A 698 0.24 -0.44 25.03
CA ASN A 698 1.46 -0.86 24.34
C ASN A 698 1.73 -2.37 24.48
N LEU A 699 1.27 -3.01 25.56
CA LEU A 699 1.34 -4.46 25.69
C LEU A 699 0.42 -5.14 24.67
N ILE A 700 -0.80 -4.64 24.47
CA ILE A 700 -1.77 -5.19 23.50
C ILE A 700 -1.34 -4.96 22.04
N TRP A 701 -0.78 -3.79 21.74
CA TRP A 701 -0.29 -3.42 20.41
C TRP A 701 1.19 -3.77 20.19
N ASN A 702 1.72 -4.71 20.98
CA ASN A 702 3.08 -5.20 20.81
C ASN A 702 3.26 -5.83 19.41
N LYS A 703 4.41 -5.59 18.78
CA LYS A 703 4.80 -6.13 17.47
C LYS A 703 4.76 -7.67 17.41
N ASP A 704 4.94 -8.32 18.56
CA ASP A 704 5.00 -9.79 18.68
C ASP A 704 3.59 -10.39 18.84
N ILE A 705 2.58 -9.55 19.06
CA ILE A 705 1.16 -9.95 19.07
C ILE A 705 0.58 -9.65 17.69
N HIS A 706 -0.12 -10.64 17.13
CA HIS A 706 -0.74 -10.47 15.83
C HIS A 706 -1.85 -9.40 15.88
N THR A 707 -1.86 -8.47 14.91
CA THR A 707 -2.74 -7.29 14.89
C THR A 707 -4.23 -7.64 14.96
N ARG A 708 -4.61 -8.83 14.48
CA ARG A 708 -5.99 -9.35 14.61
C ARG A 708 -6.41 -9.50 16.07
N HIS A 709 -5.56 -10.10 16.91
CA HIS A 709 -5.83 -10.27 18.33
C HIS A 709 -5.83 -8.92 19.04
N SER A 710 -4.86 -8.03 18.73
CA SER A 710 -4.84 -6.67 19.30
C SER A 710 -6.12 -5.89 19.03
N ILE A 711 -6.68 -5.96 17.81
CA ILE A 711 -7.96 -5.33 17.48
C ILE A 711 -9.12 -5.97 18.24
N MET A 712 -9.12 -7.29 18.39
CA MET A 712 -10.22 -8.00 19.05
C MET A 712 -10.22 -7.75 20.56
N ILE A 713 -9.03 -7.80 21.19
CA ILE A 713 -8.81 -7.38 22.58
C ILE A 713 -9.27 -5.94 22.73
N TRP A 714 -8.77 -5.01 21.90
CA TRP A 714 -9.20 -3.61 21.95
C TRP A 714 -10.71 -3.46 21.88
N ARG A 715 -11.40 -4.16 20.97
CA ARG A 715 -12.87 -4.11 20.87
C ARG A 715 -13.57 -4.66 22.12
N ALA A 716 -13.07 -5.74 22.69
CA ALA A 716 -13.62 -6.30 23.92
C ALA A 716 -13.45 -5.31 25.09
N LEU A 717 -12.24 -4.77 25.26
CA LEU A 717 -11.93 -3.84 26.36
C LEU A 717 -12.61 -2.47 26.21
N THR A 718 -12.83 -1.99 24.98
CA THR A 718 -13.57 -0.72 24.76
C THR A 718 -15.08 -0.92 24.61
N GLY A 719 -15.61 -2.10 24.92
CA GLY A 719 -17.03 -2.41 24.81
C GLY A 719 -17.58 -2.34 23.37
N CYS A 720 -16.73 -2.37 22.35
CA CYS A 720 -17.07 -2.28 20.93
C CYS A 720 -17.19 -3.66 20.24
N LEU A 721 -17.17 -4.75 21.02
CA LEU A 721 -17.48 -6.09 20.54
C LEU A 721 -19.01 -6.23 20.39
N PRO A 722 -19.54 -6.84 19.31
CA PRO A 722 -20.97 -6.97 19.10
C PRO A 722 -21.46 -8.22 19.82
N THR A 723 -21.56 -8.11 21.13
CA THR A 723 -22.18 -9.09 22.02
C THR A 723 -23.71 -8.93 21.98
N LYS A 724 -24.48 -9.98 22.29
CA LYS A 724 -25.96 -9.95 22.13
C LYS A 724 -26.62 -8.81 22.93
N ASP A 725 -26.07 -8.41 24.07
CA ASP A 725 -26.53 -7.25 24.86
C ASP A 725 -26.66 -5.96 24.02
N LYS A 726 -25.69 -5.73 23.13
CA LYS A 726 -25.52 -4.55 22.26
C LYS A 726 -26.20 -4.68 20.90
N LEU A 727 -26.74 -5.84 20.57
CA LEU A 727 -27.41 -6.08 19.29
C LEU A 727 -28.92 -5.87 19.44
N PRO A 728 -29.48 -4.74 18.94
CA PRO A 728 -30.89 -4.41 19.15
C PRO A 728 -31.90 -5.34 18.46
N PHE A 729 -31.42 -6.18 17.53
CA PHE A 729 -32.25 -7.13 16.77
C PHE A 729 -32.22 -8.55 17.34
N VAL A 730 -31.44 -8.78 18.40
CA VAL A 730 -31.36 -10.07 19.07
C VAL A 730 -32.36 -10.07 20.23
N ILE A 731 -33.32 -11.00 20.18
CA ILE A 731 -34.40 -11.12 21.18
C ILE A 731 -33.87 -11.84 22.43
N ASP A 732 -33.20 -12.98 22.22
CA ASP A 732 -32.54 -13.72 23.30
C ASP A 732 -31.12 -13.17 23.50
N LYS A 733 -30.92 -12.50 24.64
CA LYS A 733 -29.64 -11.90 25.01
C LYS A 733 -28.79 -12.80 25.91
N MET A 734 -29.18 -14.05 26.15
CA MET A 734 -28.47 -14.97 27.04
C MET A 734 -27.13 -15.42 26.44
N CYS A 735 -26.17 -15.66 27.33
CA CYS A 735 -24.84 -16.15 27.01
C CYS A 735 -24.92 -17.53 26.33
N PRO A 736 -24.34 -17.73 25.14
CA PRO A 736 -24.45 -18.99 24.41
C PRO A 736 -23.67 -20.15 25.05
N LEU A 737 -22.83 -19.87 26.06
CA LEU A 737 -21.97 -20.86 26.70
C LEU A 737 -22.58 -21.43 27.98
N CYS A 738 -23.26 -20.61 28.78
CA CYS A 738 -23.80 -21.01 30.08
C CYS A 738 -25.30 -20.79 30.24
N ASP A 739 -25.94 -20.09 29.29
CA ASP A 739 -27.39 -19.80 29.24
C ASP A 739 -27.99 -19.21 30.53
N SER A 740 -27.14 -18.61 31.39
CA SER A 740 -27.51 -18.21 32.77
C SER A 740 -27.37 -16.72 33.05
N ALA A 741 -26.70 -15.95 32.18
CA ALA A 741 -26.60 -14.50 32.26
C ALA A 741 -26.59 -13.86 30.87
N LEU A 742 -26.67 -12.53 30.80
CA LEU A 742 -26.61 -11.79 29.53
C LEU A 742 -25.23 -11.96 28.87
N GLU A 743 -25.21 -12.10 27.55
CA GLU A 743 -23.97 -12.07 26.77
C GLU A 743 -23.43 -10.64 26.72
N GLU A 744 -22.71 -10.27 27.77
CA GLU A 744 -21.88 -9.08 27.85
C GLU A 744 -20.41 -9.46 27.66
N SER A 745 -19.57 -8.52 27.20
CA SER A 745 -18.14 -8.82 26.99
C SER A 745 -17.44 -9.27 28.30
N THR A 746 -17.77 -8.68 29.44
CA THR A 746 -17.21 -9.10 30.74
C THR A 746 -17.65 -10.51 31.11
N HIS A 747 -18.93 -10.83 30.92
CA HIS A 747 -19.44 -12.16 31.22
C HIS A 747 -18.88 -13.22 30.27
N LEU A 748 -18.92 -13.00 28.96
CA LEU A 748 -18.49 -13.96 27.93
C LEU A 748 -17.02 -14.39 28.09
N PHE A 749 -16.15 -13.51 28.58
CA PHE A 749 -14.71 -13.75 28.64
C PHE A 749 -14.11 -13.87 30.04
N TRP A 750 -14.88 -13.58 31.08
CA TRP A 750 -14.41 -13.59 32.47
C TRP A 750 -15.40 -14.32 33.39
N ASP A 751 -16.63 -13.81 33.56
CA ASP A 751 -17.58 -14.35 34.55
C ASP A 751 -18.27 -15.65 34.14
N CYS A 752 -18.26 -16.01 32.86
CA CYS A 752 -18.88 -17.24 32.38
C CYS A 752 -18.16 -18.45 33.01
N PRO A 753 -18.89 -19.44 33.58
CA PRO A 753 -18.29 -20.65 34.14
C PRO A 753 -17.37 -21.38 33.17
N PHE A 754 -17.71 -21.38 31.88
CA PHE A 754 -16.88 -21.96 30.83
C PHE A 754 -15.57 -21.19 30.62
N ALA A 755 -15.65 -19.85 30.50
CA ALA A 755 -14.46 -19.01 30.39
C ALA A 755 -13.58 -19.11 31.65
N SER A 756 -14.19 -19.18 32.84
CA SER A 756 -13.51 -19.41 34.11
C SER A 756 -12.74 -20.73 34.13
N ALA A 757 -13.34 -21.82 33.64
CA ALA A 757 -12.67 -23.11 33.51
C ALA A 757 -11.48 -23.06 32.53
N LEU A 758 -11.58 -22.30 31.44
CA LEU A 758 -10.48 -22.13 30.47
C LEU A 758 -9.32 -21.28 31.02
N TRP A 759 -9.62 -20.25 31.81
CA TRP A 759 -8.58 -19.49 32.53
C TRP A 759 -7.92 -20.35 33.61
N PHE A 760 -8.70 -21.20 34.30
CA PHE A 760 -8.18 -22.08 35.35
C PHE A 760 -7.33 -23.23 34.79
N GLY A 761 -7.76 -23.89 33.71
CA GLY A 761 -7.04 -24.99 33.06
C GLY A 761 -6.02 -24.55 32.00
N GLY A 762 -5.87 -23.26 31.77
CA GLY A 762 -4.95 -22.69 30.77
C GLY A 762 -3.53 -22.46 31.31
N PRO A 763 -2.60 -21.99 30.45
CA PRO A 763 -1.22 -21.69 30.84
C PRO A 763 -1.07 -20.51 31.83
N PHE A 764 -2.16 -19.81 32.13
CA PHE A 764 -2.24 -18.71 33.09
C PHE A 764 -3.36 -18.98 34.10
N PRO A 765 -3.17 -19.92 35.04
CA PRO A 765 -4.19 -20.28 36.03
C PRO A 765 -4.46 -19.07 36.92
N MET A 766 -5.61 -18.44 36.72
CA MET A 766 -6.04 -17.26 37.48
C MET A 766 -7.32 -17.57 38.23
N ASN A 767 -7.33 -17.32 39.54
CA ASN A 767 -8.57 -17.28 40.31
C ASN A 767 -9.31 -15.97 39.97
N LEU A 768 -10.26 -16.07 39.05
CA LEU A 768 -11.01 -14.91 38.55
C LEU A 768 -11.85 -14.21 39.62
N ALA A 769 -12.14 -14.87 40.74
CA ALA A 769 -12.88 -14.29 41.88
C ALA A 769 -12.07 -13.21 42.63
N ASN A 770 -10.75 -13.13 42.42
CA ASN A 770 -9.90 -12.10 43.03
C ASN A 770 -9.92 -10.75 42.28
N PHE A 771 -10.58 -10.69 41.11
CA PHE A 771 -10.63 -9.50 40.25
C PHE A 771 -12.06 -8.96 40.17
N ILE A 772 -12.54 -8.33 41.26
CA ILE A 772 -13.92 -7.86 41.45
C ILE A 772 -14.11 -6.42 40.95
N ASP A 773 -13.57 -6.09 39.77
CA ASP A 773 -13.69 -4.76 39.17
C ASP A 773 -14.81 -4.68 38.12
N SER A 774 -15.28 -3.46 37.84
CA SER A 774 -16.55 -3.19 37.15
C SER A 774 -16.58 -3.46 35.64
N SER A 775 -15.43 -3.45 34.95
CA SER A 775 -15.37 -3.70 33.50
C SER A 775 -14.35 -4.79 33.13
N LEU A 776 -14.57 -5.45 31.98
CA LEU A 776 -13.58 -6.39 31.41
C LEU A 776 -12.21 -5.75 31.23
N ALA A 777 -12.19 -4.46 30.90
CA ALA A 777 -10.97 -3.70 30.82
C ALA A 777 -10.27 -3.78 32.17
N ASP A 778 -10.92 -3.31 33.25
CA ASP A 778 -10.41 -3.22 34.66
C ASP A 778 -9.77 -4.53 35.16
N ARG A 779 -10.41 -5.64 34.81
CA ARG A 779 -9.94 -6.98 35.17
C ARG A 779 -8.70 -7.43 34.40
N VAL A 780 -8.66 -7.17 33.08
CA VAL A 780 -7.54 -7.60 32.22
C VAL A 780 -6.24 -6.92 32.59
N ALA A 781 -6.24 -5.65 33.02
CA ALA A 781 -4.98 -5.05 33.44
C ALA A 781 -4.62 -5.32 34.90
N ALA A 782 -5.59 -5.52 35.79
CA ALA A 782 -5.30 -6.05 37.11
C ALA A 782 -4.55 -7.40 36.97
N ALA A 783 -5.03 -8.29 36.09
CA ALA A 783 -4.30 -9.51 35.73
C ALA A 783 -2.92 -9.23 35.11
N ALA A 784 -2.81 -8.29 34.18
CA ALA A 784 -1.53 -7.92 33.57
C ALA A 784 -0.50 -7.33 34.55
N LEU A 785 -0.92 -6.85 35.73
CA LEU A 785 -0.01 -6.39 36.78
C LEU A 785 0.58 -7.54 37.62
N VAL A 786 -0.14 -8.66 37.71
CA VAL A 786 0.27 -9.84 38.48
C VAL A 786 1.16 -10.77 37.65
N ILE A 787 1.03 -10.72 36.32
CA ILE A 787 1.80 -11.58 35.41
C ILE A 787 3.22 -11.04 35.20
N PRO A 788 4.27 -11.89 35.28
CA PRO A 788 5.64 -11.50 35.01
C PRO A 788 5.81 -10.85 33.63
N ALA A 789 6.64 -9.80 33.55
CA ALA A 789 6.80 -8.99 32.34
C ALA A 789 7.18 -9.80 31.08
N GLU A 790 7.92 -10.88 31.25
CA GLU A 790 8.38 -11.79 30.19
C GLU A 790 7.23 -12.61 29.57
N LEU A 791 6.17 -12.85 30.33
CA LEU A 791 5.01 -13.67 29.92
C LEU A 791 3.82 -12.83 29.44
N LEU A 792 3.88 -11.50 29.56
CA LEU A 792 2.76 -10.61 29.18
C LEU A 792 2.36 -10.75 27.71
N VAL A 793 3.32 -10.93 26.81
CA VAL A 793 3.03 -11.14 25.38
C VAL A 793 2.24 -12.43 25.17
N GLN A 794 2.64 -13.51 25.84
CA GLN A 794 1.96 -14.81 25.77
C GLN A 794 0.56 -14.74 26.41
N PHE A 795 0.41 -13.98 27.50
CA PHE A 795 -0.89 -13.70 28.12
C PHE A 795 -1.86 -13.00 27.16
N PHE A 796 -1.42 -11.93 26.48
CA PHE A 796 -2.30 -11.25 25.53
C PHE A 796 -2.54 -12.06 24.25
N ILE A 797 -1.62 -12.94 23.83
CA ILE A 797 -1.88 -13.91 22.76
C ILE A 797 -2.95 -14.90 23.21
N PHE A 798 -2.84 -15.45 24.42
CA PHE A 798 -3.81 -16.37 24.99
C PHE A 798 -5.20 -15.72 25.12
N LEU A 799 -5.27 -14.51 25.70
CA LEU A 799 -6.49 -13.70 25.73
C LEU A 799 -7.06 -13.50 24.33
N GLY A 800 -6.21 -13.13 23.37
CA GLY A 800 -6.59 -12.94 21.97
C GLY A 800 -7.14 -14.20 21.30
N CYS A 801 -6.64 -15.38 21.65
CA CYS A 801 -7.13 -16.68 21.17
C CYS A 801 -8.44 -17.08 21.85
N LEU A 802 -8.53 -16.91 23.17
CA LEU A 802 -9.74 -17.14 23.95
C LEU A 802 -10.90 -16.29 23.43
N LEU A 803 -10.67 -14.98 23.26
CA LEU A 803 -11.64 -14.06 22.66
C LEU A 803 -12.09 -14.51 21.26
N GLU A 804 -11.22 -15.17 20.50
CA GLU A 804 -11.52 -15.62 19.13
C GLU A 804 -12.39 -16.87 19.16
N HIS A 805 -12.03 -17.81 20.03
CA HIS A 805 -12.69 -19.09 20.19
C HIS A 805 -14.11 -18.88 20.72
N GLU A 806 -14.27 -18.17 21.84
CA GLU A 806 -15.58 -17.94 22.47
C GLU A 806 -16.52 -17.08 21.60
N TYR A 807 -15.97 -16.11 20.87
CA TYR A 807 -16.78 -15.28 19.97
C TYR A 807 -17.21 -16.01 18.69
N HIS A 808 -16.51 -17.08 18.30
CA HIS A 808 -16.81 -17.88 17.11
C HIS A 808 -17.33 -19.28 17.44
N ALA A 809 -17.56 -19.59 18.72
CA ALA A 809 -18.11 -20.86 19.15
C ALA A 809 -19.47 -21.08 18.44
N PRO A 810 -19.66 -22.21 17.73
CA PRO A 810 -20.91 -22.48 17.05
C PRO A 810 -22.03 -22.61 18.09
N VAL A 811 -23.11 -21.84 17.91
CA VAL A 811 -24.38 -22.08 18.59
C VAL A 811 -24.88 -23.44 18.11
N THR A 812 -24.57 -24.51 18.83
CA THR A 812 -25.21 -25.81 18.64
C THR A 812 -26.64 -25.66 19.14
N HIS A 813 -27.54 -25.26 18.24
CA HIS A 813 -28.95 -25.50 18.42
C HIS A 813 -29.15 -27.01 18.64
N SER A 814 -29.73 -27.33 19.79
CA SER A 814 -30.39 -28.58 20.13
C SER A 814 -30.99 -29.32 18.92
N ALA A 815 -30.61 -30.58 18.70
CA ALA A 815 -31.47 -31.67 18.19
C ALA A 815 -30.66 -32.99 18.03
N PRO A 816 -31.30 -34.18 18.01
CA PRO A 816 -32.34 -34.70 18.88
C PRO A 816 -31.91 -36.04 19.53
N HIS A 817 -32.70 -36.53 20.49
CA HIS A 817 -32.68 -37.89 21.02
C HIS A 817 -32.27 -38.96 19.98
N ARG A 818 -31.22 -39.73 20.29
CA ARG A 818 -31.06 -41.09 19.77
C ARG A 818 -30.77 -42.03 20.93
N ASN A 819 -31.81 -42.80 21.25
CA ASN A 819 -31.69 -44.09 21.92
C ASN A 819 -30.74 -44.99 21.13
N SER A 820 -29.65 -45.43 21.75
CA SER A 820 -29.08 -46.75 21.52
C SER A 820 -28.41 -47.22 22.80
N SER A 821 -29.14 -48.08 23.49
CA SER A 821 -28.74 -48.90 24.62
C SER A 821 -27.56 -49.82 24.30
N ALA A 822 -26.82 -50.14 25.37
CA ALA A 822 -25.85 -51.22 25.55
C ALA A 822 -24.36 -50.89 25.30
N CYS A 823 -23.72 -50.33 26.33
CA CYS A 823 -22.50 -50.88 26.94
C CYS A 823 -22.42 -50.36 28.39
N LEU A 824 -22.68 -51.24 29.36
CA LEU A 824 -22.37 -50.97 30.76
C LEU A 824 -20.84 -51.00 30.91
N ASN A 825 -20.23 -49.85 31.17
CA ASN A 825 -19.12 -49.70 32.10
C ASN A 825 -18.89 -48.20 32.41
N THR A 826 -19.45 -47.81 33.56
CA THR A 826 -19.08 -46.69 34.45
C THR A 826 -18.73 -45.33 33.83
N SER A 827 -19.64 -44.37 33.97
CA SER A 827 -19.65 -43.08 33.26
C SER A 827 -19.81 -41.87 34.20
N LEU A 828 -19.25 -41.92 35.41
CA LEU A 828 -19.29 -40.79 36.36
C LEU A 828 -17.87 -40.36 36.71
N ILE A 829 -17.51 -39.13 36.33
CA ILE A 829 -16.26 -38.49 36.81
C ILE A 829 -16.63 -37.62 38.01
N CYS A 830 -15.94 -37.87 39.12
CA CYS A 830 -16.08 -37.09 40.34
C CYS A 830 -14.83 -36.23 40.54
N MET A 831 -15.02 -34.92 40.60
CA MET A 831 -13.97 -33.96 40.92
C MET A 831 -14.30 -33.36 42.28
N VAL A 832 -13.29 -33.32 43.16
CA VAL A 832 -13.43 -32.79 44.52
C VAL A 832 -12.37 -31.73 44.74
N ASP A 833 -12.73 -30.71 45.51
CA ASP A 833 -11.82 -29.66 45.95
C ASP A 833 -12.27 -29.14 47.32
N ALA A 834 -11.33 -28.74 48.17
CA ALA A 834 -11.61 -28.20 49.49
C ALA A 834 -10.81 -26.91 49.75
N SER A 835 -11.55 -25.83 50.04
CA SER A 835 -10.95 -24.56 50.49
C SER A 835 -10.99 -24.50 52.01
N TRP A 836 -9.86 -24.23 52.68
CA TRP A 836 -9.79 -24.11 54.15
C TRP A 836 -9.28 -22.73 54.59
N LYS A 837 -9.97 -22.13 55.57
CA LYS A 837 -9.55 -20.88 56.22
C LYS A 837 -9.97 -20.89 57.69
N GLU A 838 -8.99 -20.81 58.58
CA GLU A 838 -9.14 -20.54 60.02
C GLU A 838 -10.27 -21.35 60.71
N GLY A 839 -10.24 -22.68 60.56
CA GLY A 839 -11.17 -23.59 61.25
C GLY A 839 -12.49 -23.85 60.51
N THR A 840 -12.70 -23.22 59.36
CA THR A 840 -13.84 -23.46 58.47
C THR A 840 -13.35 -23.87 57.08
N ALA A 841 -14.03 -24.83 56.47
CA ALA A 841 -13.75 -25.31 55.13
C ALA A 841 -15.01 -25.25 54.25
N GLY A 842 -14.83 -24.90 52.98
CA GLY A 842 -15.83 -25.04 51.92
C GLY A 842 -15.45 -26.23 51.05
N LEU A 843 -16.32 -27.25 51.02
CA LEU A 843 -16.15 -28.42 50.18
C LEU A 843 -16.97 -28.28 48.91
N ALA A 844 -16.41 -28.68 47.77
CA ALA A 844 -17.11 -28.79 46.50
C ALA A 844 -16.93 -30.19 45.91
N VAL A 845 -18.03 -30.76 45.42
CA VAL A 845 -18.06 -32.02 44.67
C VAL A 845 -18.77 -31.77 43.36
N VAL A 846 -18.11 -32.10 42.25
CA VAL A 846 -18.66 -32.01 40.90
C VAL A 846 -18.72 -33.40 40.29
N LEU A 847 -19.92 -33.81 39.91
CA LEU A 847 -20.19 -35.07 39.25
C LEU A 847 -20.56 -34.81 37.79
N LEU A 848 -19.77 -35.39 36.87
CA LEU A 848 -20.07 -35.44 35.45
C LEU A 848 -20.65 -36.80 35.11
N ASP A 849 -21.94 -36.84 34.78
CA ASP A 849 -22.58 -38.01 34.19
C ASP A 849 -22.37 -37.99 32.67
N ARG A 850 -21.40 -38.77 32.19
CA ARG A 850 -21.06 -38.86 30.76
C ARG A 850 -22.14 -39.53 29.91
N LEU A 851 -23.08 -40.28 30.50
CA LEU A 851 -24.18 -40.89 29.74
C LEU A 851 -25.29 -39.89 29.43
N ASN A 852 -25.53 -38.96 30.37
CA ASN A 852 -26.57 -37.95 30.23
C ASN A 852 -26.04 -36.55 29.88
N ASP A 853 -24.71 -36.43 29.71
CA ASP A 853 -23.98 -35.17 29.49
C ASP A 853 -24.43 -34.07 30.47
N SER A 854 -24.61 -34.47 31.73
CA SER A 854 -25.20 -33.63 32.78
C SER A 854 -24.23 -33.46 33.95
N TRP A 855 -24.13 -32.22 34.41
CA TRP A 855 -23.30 -31.85 35.54
C TRP A 855 -24.16 -31.68 36.79
N LYS A 856 -23.74 -32.28 37.90
CA LYS A 856 -24.31 -32.05 39.22
C LYS A 856 -23.22 -31.58 40.16
N TRP A 857 -23.45 -30.48 40.85
CA TRP A 857 -22.49 -29.92 41.79
C TRP A 857 -23.12 -29.76 43.18
N TYR A 858 -22.34 -30.07 44.19
CA TYR A 858 -22.72 -29.99 45.60
C TYR A 858 -21.66 -29.20 46.33
N ALA A 859 -22.07 -28.20 47.11
CA ALA A 859 -21.17 -27.44 47.97
C ALA A 859 -21.73 -27.35 49.39
N LYS A 860 -20.87 -27.50 50.39
CA LYS A 860 -21.23 -27.27 51.80
C LYS A 860 -20.06 -26.74 52.60
N SER A 861 -20.35 -25.96 53.63
CA SER A 861 -19.35 -25.51 54.58
C SER A 861 -19.34 -26.39 55.83
N ILE A 862 -18.16 -26.74 56.32
CA ILE A 862 -17.96 -27.54 57.53
C ILE A 862 -16.85 -26.93 58.40
N LYS A 863 -16.84 -27.28 59.67
CA LYS A 863 -15.69 -27.01 60.53
C LYS A 863 -14.64 -28.08 60.29
N SER A 864 -13.40 -27.67 60.05
CA SER A 864 -12.29 -28.57 59.78
C SER A 864 -11.02 -27.97 60.40
N ALA A 865 -10.21 -28.79 61.07
CA ALA A 865 -9.04 -28.30 61.81
C ALA A 865 -7.84 -28.01 60.89
N SER A 866 -7.83 -28.54 59.66
CA SER A 866 -6.75 -28.33 58.70
C SER A 866 -7.22 -28.48 57.25
N ALA A 867 -6.45 -27.94 56.29
CA ALA A 867 -6.71 -28.11 54.87
C ALA A 867 -6.72 -29.58 54.42
N VAL A 868 -5.84 -30.40 55.00
CA VAL A 868 -5.77 -31.85 54.70
C VAL A 868 -7.01 -32.58 55.18
N GLU A 869 -7.52 -32.23 56.36
CA GLU A 869 -8.77 -32.78 56.88
C GLU A 869 -9.98 -32.36 56.02
N ALA A 870 -9.97 -31.14 55.48
CA ALA A 870 -11.00 -30.66 54.57
C ALA A 870 -11.03 -31.44 53.24
N GLU A 871 -9.86 -31.72 52.64
CA GLU A 871 -9.73 -32.55 51.43
C GLU A 871 -10.25 -33.98 51.64
N LEU A 872 -9.84 -34.61 52.76
CA LEU A 872 -10.33 -35.95 53.12
C LEU A 872 -11.85 -35.97 53.33
N GLN A 873 -12.42 -34.89 53.89
CA GLN A 873 -13.86 -34.75 54.06
C GLN A 873 -14.60 -34.48 52.74
N ALA A 874 -13.98 -33.79 51.77
CA ALA A 874 -14.50 -33.64 50.40
C ALA A 874 -14.54 -34.99 49.68
N ILE A 875 -13.45 -35.76 49.73
CA ILE A 875 -13.36 -37.10 49.13
C ILE A 875 -14.40 -38.04 49.78
N SER A 876 -14.49 -38.07 51.11
CA SER A 876 -15.47 -38.90 51.82
C SER A 876 -16.92 -38.53 51.46
N TRP A 877 -17.19 -37.23 51.28
CA TRP A 877 -18.52 -36.76 50.90
C TRP A 877 -18.87 -37.14 49.45
N ALA A 878 -17.91 -37.04 48.53
CA ALA A 878 -18.03 -37.50 47.16
C ALA A 878 -18.33 -39.00 47.06
N MET A 879 -17.64 -39.84 47.84
CA MET A 879 -17.90 -41.28 47.88
C MET A 879 -19.31 -41.61 48.38
N LYS A 880 -19.82 -40.88 49.38
CA LYS A 880 -21.20 -41.04 49.88
C LYS A 880 -22.23 -40.65 48.83
N LEU A 881 -22.06 -39.50 48.17
CA LEU A 881 -22.94 -39.03 47.10
C LEU A 881 -22.98 -40.01 45.93
N GLY A 882 -21.83 -40.58 45.56
CA GLY A 882 -21.78 -41.60 44.53
C GLY A 882 -22.49 -42.90 44.93
N LYS A 883 -22.40 -43.31 46.21
CA LYS A 883 -23.08 -44.51 46.73
C LYS A 883 -24.60 -44.35 46.78
N GLU A 884 -25.09 -43.16 47.13
CA GLU A 884 -26.51 -42.79 47.04
C GLU A 884 -27.05 -42.84 45.59
N MET A 885 -26.16 -42.72 44.60
CA MET A 885 -26.47 -42.86 43.17
C MET A 885 -26.30 -44.29 42.63
N GLY A 886 -26.09 -45.28 43.50
CA GLY A 886 -26.05 -46.69 43.13
C GLY A 886 -24.77 -47.15 42.42
N GLN A 887 -23.64 -46.49 42.67
CA GLN A 887 -22.31 -46.86 42.13
C GLN A 887 -21.41 -47.41 43.24
N ASP A 888 -20.67 -48.49 42.97
CA ASP A 888 -19.59 -49.00 43.85
C ASP A 888 -18.26 -48.38 43.44
N PHE A 889 -17.58 -47.73 44.40
CA PHE A 889 -16.30 -47.05 44.19
C PHE A 889 -15.15 -47.91 44.74
N ASP A 890 -14.92 -49.07 44.13
CA ASP A 890 -13.75 -49.91 44.48
C ASP A 890 -12.56 -49.71 43.51
N ASP A 891 -12.76 -49.10 42.34
CA ASP A 891 -11.71 -48.91 41.32
C ASP A 891 -11.64 -47.47 40.77
N TYR A 892 -11.21 -46.48 41.57
CA TYR A 892 -10.80 -45.17 41.03
C TYR A 892 -9.62 -44.54 41.78
N LEU A 893 -8.59 -44.16 41.01
CA LEU A 893 -7.53 -43.25 41.42
C LEU A 893 -8.10 -41.83 41.58
N VAL A 894 -8.17 -41.36 42.82
CA VAL A 894 -8.30 -39.94 43.15
C VAL A 894 -6.97 -39.31 42.81
N ASP A 895 -6.91 -38.48 41.76
CA ASP A 895 -5.73 -37.69 41.42
C ASP A 895 -5.62 -36.51 42.40
N ALA A 896 -5.24 -36.84 43.64
CA ALA A 896 -4.69 -35.88 44.57
C ALA A 896 -3.18 -35.81 44.26
N PHE A 897 -2.67 -34.59 44.02
CA PHE A 897 -1.28 -34.24 43.67
C PHE A 897 -0.94 -34.09 42.18
N GLY A 898 -1.26 -32.92 41.63
CA GLY A 898 -0.46 -32.25 40.60
C GLY A 898 0.06 -30.92 41.14
N CYS A 899 1.25 -30.91 41.72
CA CYS A 899 1.97 -29.67 42.09
C CYS A 899 2.43 -28.89 40.86
#